data_AF-A0A8H4SUK2-F1
#
_entry.id   AF-A0A8H4SUK2-F1
#
_cell.length_a   1.000
_cell.length_b   1.000
_cell.length_c   1.000
_cell.angle_alpha   90.00
_cell.angle_beta   90.00
_cell.angle_gamma   90.00
#
_symmetry.space_group_name_H-M   'P 1'
#
loop_
_entity.id
_entity.type
_entity.pdbx_description
1 polymer ?
#
loop_
_entity_poly.entity_id
_entity_poly.type
_entity_poly.pdbx_seq_one_letter_code
_entity_poly.pdbx_strand_id
1 'polypeptide(L)'
;MPDIEYLKKVSQKIDNHLETNFEGVKKFLPCTEIDQFLGSHAVNLALEASDLKNREDLVNFVLRPARAKRIFLILLYMSDPMEKLSFLANFREHEFTDASLPLEQAQLNLIFKSRGDRDLFDGYQHMVTSPEFGKDKFRTKLHANTILPYLKKYKPSGNGFFGEVSRIDIHPSHIPADFRPIAAYEYRDEKCLVFPWAHGGHLYKFWEAYQGKTVDQWVISQFTGLCSVLNDLHKINCRHGDLKPDNILWYRDKDGLGTLKIADLGLAAFHIKTTGDRRGIQTMTPTGTARYEPPETVENKTGERSRMYDIWSMGCIMLELLIWLTQGIDAVDKLRNATDYFWKRDDSSQKYEIHPEVINSIKELHKHEAVLGNPTYSGLLTLVTNGLLVVSLQSDTNKGAHRYEASRLYEQMLVIDKNYQGNVSVQPIQARSTAGGHKRKRQSQNQASQLYDVWQSSSDNKFAAHFLGLVGWDNVKPDSNSALSNLCARCSNIKTTPLFSSSFAVEIQANCDLCSMLSIALDKQGITSPEGVRIQQKDGAIGVVDAPYLLSVYSEPGQSVPHGARLGLPQLPGQGSTEQFLLLKEWARVCGLEHEKCRPGEDQVVKAMPTRLISVQEPVHLLDSSSINPTDYIALSHCWGKLTEDQKFCTYKRNIAQLRTKIDTDRLPKTFRDAIVVTRGMGIQYLWIDSLCIIQDNAMDWKQEAGKMEQVFSGAYCTIGATAAKSSVDGFLNDRSPRPYVQLDTKDGRLWICPAIDDFRQDVDAAEISTRGWVLQERLLSRRTIHFTSNQVYWECGEGVQCETLGHLENPRAALTSDANFPNSALRFYRDGRQMLMQDLYERYTRLNLTVPTDRSVAILGLETRLARALKTQAAYGLFDTYFARGLLWKRGQESSMPIIPYKKDKQVPSWSWFYRNGAIEYMDLKYDRVDWMSGNFNNPFTTQQHGGSREQTTSETPKCSHVLKAKAKFIKTDVISLSEDIVFDDENFDLDKVKCVTIGSDKISGGRIHVLLITVVSAPEENKYKRVGVASLRPTNVDGEGLWVDIY
;
A
#
# COMPACT_ATOMS: atom_id res chain seq x y z
N MET A 1 19.55 -33.34 44.05
CA MET A 1 20.57 -32.80 43.13
C MET A 1 19.92 -31.68 42.33
N PRO A 2 20.65 -30.62 41.98
CA PRO A 2 20.14 -29.56 41.10
C PRO A 2 19.69 -30.15 39.75
N ASP A 3 18.54 -29.71 39.25
CA ASP A 3 17.85 -30.36 38.14
C ASP A 3 18.48 -30.00 36.77
N ILE A 4 19.44 -30.82 36.34
CA ILE A 4 20.07 -30.74 35.01
C ILE A 4 19.02 -30.89 33.89
N GLU A 5 17.91 -31.59 34.15
CA GLU A 5 16.80 -31.75 33.20
C GLU A 5 16.05 -30.42 32.98
N TYR A 6 15.96 -29.56 34.01
CA TYR A 6 15.37 -28.22 33.90
C TYR A 6 16.16 -27.31 32.95
N LEU A 7 17.50 -27.30 33.04
CA LEU A 7 18.35 -26.48 32.17
C LEU A 7 18.31 -26.96 30.71
N LYS A 8 18.30 -28.27 30.48
CA LYS A 8 18.07 -28.86 29.16
C LYS A 8 16.69 -28.46 28.60
N LYS A 9 15.64 -28.47 29.43
CA LYS A 9 14.29 -27.99 29.05
C LYS A 9 14.26 -26.49 28.72
N VAL A 10 15.10 -25.65 29.32
CA VAL A 10 15.22 -24.23 28.94
C VAL A 10 15.87 -24.09 27.56
N SER A 11 17.01 -24.77 27.31
CA SER A 11 17.64 -24.77 25.98
C SER A 11 16.69 -25.29 24.89
N GLN A 12 16.03 -26.43 25.15
CA GLN A 12 15.05 -27.03 24.23
C GLN A 12 13.87 -26.09 23.92
N LYS A 13 13.39 -25.32 24.91
CA LYS A 13 12.32 -24.32 24.69
C LYS A 13 12.78 -23.18 23.80
N ILE A 14 14.02 -22.73 23.97
CA ILE A 14 14.60 -21.69 23.12
C ILE A 14 14.81 -22.23 21.70
N ASP A 15 15.34 -23.46 21.55
CA ASP A 15 15.49 -24.11 20.23
C ASP A 15 14.15 -24.27 19.49
N ASN A 16 13.09 -24.74 20.18
CA ASN A 16 11.76 -24.86 19.61
C ASN A 16 11.16 -23.48 19.22
N HIS A 17 11.42 -22.43 20.02
CA HIS A 17 10.99 -21.05 19.72
C HIS A 17 11.74 -20.46 18.52
N LEU A 18 13.02 -20.82 18.35
CA LEU A 18 13.85 -20.44 17.21
C LEU A 18 13.43 -21.19 15.93
N GLU A 19 12.96 -22.43 16.05
CA GLU A 19 12.48 -23.23 14.91
C GLU A 19 11.06 -22.85 14.47
N THR A 20 10.15 -22.56 15.40
CA THR A 20 8.75 -22.21 15.07
C THR A 20 8.55 -20.80 14.55
N ASN A 21 9.45 -19.86 14.85
CA ASN A 21 9.33 -18.46 14.39
C ASN A 21 10.24 -18.11 13.20
N PHE A 22 11.22 -18.96 12.84
CA PHE A 22 12.24 -18.64 11.83
C PHE A 22 12.59 -19.86 10.94
N GLU A 23 11.62 -20.36 10.17
CA GLU A 23 11.87 -21.45 9.22
C GLU A 23 12.98 -21.11 8.21
N GLY A 24 14.02 -21.95 8.16
CA GLY A 24 15.04 -21.95 7.11
C GLY A 24 16.22 -20.98 7.25
N VAL A 25 16.31 -20.18 8.33
CA VAL A 25 17.44 -19.24 8.56
C VAL A 25 18.19 -19.57 9.85
N LYS A 26 19.52 -19.31 9.89
CA LYS A 26 20.33 -19.55 11.10
C LYS A 26 19.73 -18.80 12.30
N LYS A 27 19.52 -19.55 13.39
CA LYS A 27 18.79 -19.16 14.60
C LYS A 27 19.27 -17.81 15.17
N PHE A 28 18.34 -16.92 15.52
CA PHE A 28 18.57 -15.62 16.16
C PHE A 28 17.56 -15.40 17.29
N LEU A 29 18.01 -15.02 18.49
CA LEU A 29 17.12 -14.81 19.64
C LEU A 29 16.91 -13.31 19.96
N PRO A 30 15.67 -12.79 19.85
CA PRO A 30 15.35 -11.41 20.20
C PRO A 30 15.68 -11.09 21.66
N CYS A 31 16.38 -9.98 21.89
CA CYS A 31 16.86 -9.58 23.22
C CYS A 31 15.76 -9.12 24.19
N THR A 32 14.55 -8.83 23.70
CA THR A 32 13.33 -8.61 24.50
C THR A 32 12.69 -9.91 24.99
N GLU A 33 13.06 -11.05 24.40
CA GLU A 33 12.52 -12.37 24.74
C GLU A 33 13.44 -13.16 25.67
N ILE A 34 14.74 -12.81 25.76
CA ILE A 34 15.71 -13.44 26.68
C ILE A 34 15.21 -13.45 28.14
N ASP A 35 14.52 -12.39 28.58
CA ASP A 35 13.96 -12.30 29.94
C ASP A 35 12.79 -13.28 30.19
N GLN A 36 12.17 -13.83 29.14
CA GLN A 36 11.12 -14.84 29.24
C GLN A 36 11.71 -16.25 29.52
N PHE A 37 12.96 -16.49 29.11
CA PHE A 37 13.66 -17.76 29.30
C PHE A 37 14.62 -17.75 30.51
N LEU A 38 15.25 -16.59 30.81
CA LEU A 38 16.25 -16.43 31.87
C LEU A 38 15.77 -15.53 33.02
N GLY A 39 14.80 -16.07 33.77
CA GLY A 39 14.34 -15.50 35.05
C GLY A 39 15.25 -15.84 36.24
N SER A 40 15.05 -15.14 37.36
CA SER A 40 15.88 -15.28 38.57
C SER A 40 15.96 -16.70 39.12
N HIS A 41 14.90 -17.49 38.98
CA HIS A 41 14.87 -18.89 39.43
C HIS A 41 15.81 -19.78 38.60
N ALA A 42 15.79 -19.65 37.26
CA ALA A 42 16.62 -20.44 36.35
C ALA A 42 18.12 -20.14 36.52
N VAL A 43 18.49 -18.86 36.65
CA VAL A 43 19.89 -18.46 36.88
C VAL A 43 20.39 -18.94 38.25
N ASN A 44 19.55 -18.89 39.29
CA ASN A 44 19.90 -19.42 40.60
C ASN A 44 20.14 -20.93 40.54
N LEU A 45 19.22 -21.72 39.97
CA LEU A 45 19.36 -23.19 39.83
C LEU A 45 20.62 -23.59 39.06
N ALA A 46 20.92 -22.91 37.95
CA ALA A 46 22.12 -23.17 37.15
C ALA A 46 23.42 -22.96 37.94
N LEU A 47 23.52 -21.86 38.69
CA LEU A 47 24.69 -21.57 39.51
C LEU A 47 24.74 -22.41 40.81
N GLU A 48 23.61 -22.95 41.26
CA GLU A 48 23.52 -23.99 42.32
C GLU A 48 24.09 -25.33 41.86
N ALA A 49 23.85 -25.67 40.58
CA ALA A 49 24.32 -26.88 39.94
C ALA A 49 25.83 -26.87 39.62
N SER A 50 26.46 -25.69 39.55
CA SER A 50 27.84 -25.51 39.08
C SER A 50 28.93 -25.58 40.18
N ASP A 51 28.53 -25.67 41.46
CA ASP A 51 29.41 -25.67 42.64
C ASP A 51 30.46 -24.51 42.70
N LEU A 52 30.08 -23.34 42.16
CA LEU A 52 30.96 -22.17 42.06
C LEU A 52 30.98 -21.34 43.36
N LYS A 53 32.19 -20.93 43.77
CA LYS A 53 32.39 -19.98 44.87
C LYS A 53 31.87 -18.58 44.49
N ASN A 54 31.48 -17.79 45.50
CA ASN A 54 30.93 -16.43 45.33
C ASN A 54 29.65 -16.37 44.47
N ARG A 55 28.78 -17.38 44.62
CA ARG A 55 27.54 -17.57 43.86
C ARG A 55 26.61 -16.36 43.88
N GLU A 56 26.39 -15.74 45.04
CA GLU A 56 25.47 -14.60 45.16
C GLU A 56 25.92 -13.40 44.32
N ASP A 57 27.23 -13.15 44.22
CA ASP A 57 27.78 -12.10 43.36
C ASP A 57 27.66 -12.43 41.86
N LEU A 58 27.76 -13.71 41.48
CA LEU A 58 27.59 -14.15 40.09
C LEU A 58 26.11 -14.11 39.67
N VAL A 59 25.19 -14.52 40.54
CA VAL A 59 23.74 -14.34 40.37
C VAL A 59 23.41 -12.86 40.20
N ASN A 60 23.95 -11.99 41.06
CA ASN A 60 23.80 -10.53 40.95
C ASN A 60 24.45 -9.94 39.69
N PHE A 61 25.56 -10.51 39.20
CA PHE A 61 26.20 -10.09 37.97
C PHE A 61 25.33 -10.40 36.74
N VAL A 62 24.69 -11.56 36.68
CA VAL A 62 23.80 -11.94 35.57
C VAL A 62 22.45 -11.22 35.62
N LEU A 63 21.81 -11.18 36.80
CA LEU A 63 20.40 -10.75 36.91
C LEU A 63 20.19 -9.23 36.98
N ARG A 64 21.23 -8.44 37.28
CA ARG A 64 21.11 -6.97 37.25
C ARG A 64 20.79 -6.50 35.82
N PRO A 65 19.92 -5.47 35.64
CA PRO A 65 19.53 -4.99 34.33
C PRO A 65 20.72 -4.68 33.42
N ALA A 66 20.70 -5.27 32.21
CA ALA A 66 21.69 -5.09 31.15
C ALA A 66 23.15 -5.47 31.50
N ARG A 67 23.40 -6.38 32.45
CA ARG A 67 24.76 -6.87 32.76
C ARG A 67 25.23 -8.08 31.96
N ALA A 68 24.80 -9.32 32.25
CA ALA A 68 25.46 -10.50 31.68
C ALA A 68 24.51 -11.66 31.27
N LYS A 69 23.25 -11.37 30.91
CA LYS A 69 22.26 -12.40 30.54
C LYS A 69 22.54 -13.03 29.18
N ARG A 70 23.01 -12.26 28.19
CA ARG A 70 23.40 -12.79 26.88
C ARG A 70 24.68 -13.61 26.99
N ILE A 71 25.68 -13.13 27.74
CA ILE A 71 26.92 -13.88 28.02
C ILE A 71 26.58 -15.22 28.69
N PHE A 72 25.75 -15.19 29.74
CA PHE A 72 25.28 -16.38 30.45
C PHE A 72 24.54 -17.35 29.52
N LEU A 73 23.69 -16.83 28.62
CA LEU A 73 23.00 -17.66 27.63
C LEU A 73 23.97 -18.32 26.64
N ILE A 74 24.97 -17.60 26.13
CA ILE A 74 25.99 -18.19 25.23
C ILE A 74 26.71 -19.33 25.96
N LEU A 75 27.12 -19.14 27.22
CA LEU A 75 27.78 -20.17 28.02
C LEU A 75 26.88 -21.40 28.25
N LEU A 76 25.56 -21.23 28.34
CA LEU A 76 24.60 -22.35 28.39
C LEU A 76 24.43 -23.10 27.06
N TYR A 77 24.71 -22.44 25.93
CA TYR A 77 24.66 -23.03 24.57
C TYR A 77 25.97 -23.70 24.15
N MET A 78 27.07 -23.43 24.84
CA MET A 78 28.35 -24.10 24.60
C MET A 78 28.29 -25.56 25.11
N SER A 79 29.09 -26.42 24.49
CA SER A 79 29.21 -27.83 24.87
C SER A 79 29.73 -27.98 26.31
N ASP A 80 29.04 -28.83 27.09
CA ASP A 80 29.15 -28.96 28.55
C ASP A 80 28.85 -27.66 29.34
N PRO A 81 27.56 -27.24 29.39
CA PRO A 81 27.15 -25.97 29.99
C PRO A 81 27.64 -25.76 31.43
N MET A 82 27.74 -26.84 32.21
CA MET A 82 28.09 -26.77 33.62
C MET A 82 29.57 -26.41 33.82
N GLU A 83 30.46 -26.96 32.99
CA GLU A 83 31.87 -26.55 32.98
C GLU A 83 32.01 -25.09 32.50
N LYS A 84 31.27 -24.69 31.46
CA LYS A 84 31.42 -23.36 30.84
C LYS A 84 30.88 -22.22 31.71
N LEU A 85 29.93 -22.47 32.62
CA LEU A 85 29.49 -21.47 33.61
C LEU A 85 30.62 -20.99 34.53
N SER A 86 31.71 -21.75 34.69
CA SER A 86 32.89 -21.29 35.45
C SER A 86 33.56 -20.05 34.83
N PHE A 87 33.49 -19.86 33.51
CA PHE A 87 34.07 -18.69 32.82
C PHE A 87 33.37 -17.37 33.18
N LEU A 88 32.15 -17.42 33.75
CA LEU A 88 31.39 -16.24 34.17
C LEU A 88 32.17 -15.38 35.20
N ALA A 89 33.02 -15.99 36.01
CA ALA A 89 33.93 -15.27 36.91
C ALA A 89 34.95 -14.42 36.14
N ASN A 90 35.56 -14.96 35.07
CA ASN A 90 36.52 -14.25 34.23
C ASN A 90 35.87 -13.06 33.51
N PHE A 91 34.64 -13.23 32.98
CA PHE A 91 33.87 -12.12 32.38
C PHE A 91 33.63 -11.00 33.39
N ARG A 92 33.28 -11.35 34.64
CA ARG A 92 33.06 -10.38 35.72
C ARG A 92 34.35 -9.66 36.13
N GLU A 93 35.47 -10.37 36.25
CA GLU A 93 36.77 -9.80 36.63
C GLU A 93 37.33 -8.83 35.58
N HIS A 94 37.02 -9.05 34.30
CA HIS A 94 37.38 -8.14 33.20
C HIS A 94 36.27 -7.13 32.85
N GLU A 95 35.21 -7.04 33.67
CA GLU A 95 34.03 -6.18 33.49
C GLU A 95 33.30 -6.33 32.13
N PHE A 96 33.46 -7.47 31.44
CA PHE A 96 32.80 -7.74 30.18
C PHE A 96 31.32 -8.09 30.40
N THR A 97 30.45 -7.34 29.73
CA THR A 97 28.98 -7.38 29.87
C THR A 97 28.31 -7.66 28.53
N ASP A 98 26.99 -7.83 28.52
CA ASP A 98 26.14 -7.96 27.33
C ASP A 98 26.27 -6.78 26.35
N ALA A 99 26.80 -5.64 26.83
CA ALA A 99 27.13 -4.44 26.05
C ALA A 99 28.57 -4.47 25.48
N SER A 100 29.42 -5.38 25.95
CA SER A 100 30.77 -5.64 25.43
C SER A 100 30.78 -6.63 24.26
N LEU A 101 29.64 -7.26 23.95
CA LEU A 101 29.49 -8.18 22.82
C LEU A 101 29.21 -7.40 21.50
N PRO A 102 29.76 -7.82 20.35
CA PRO A 102 30.69 -8.94 20.18
C PRO A 102 32.10 -8.59 20.68
N LEU A 103 32.73 -9.53 21.38
CA LEU A 103 34.11 -9.43 21.84
C LEU A 103 35.07 -9.83 20.73
N GLU A 104 36.12 -9.04 20.52
CA GLU A 104 37.19 -9.36 19.57
C GLU A 104 38.06 -10.51 20.07
N GLN A 105 38.77 -11.20 19.17
CA GLN A 105 39.63 -12.34 19.53
C GLN A 105 40.64 -12.02 20.64
N ALA A 106 41.19 -10.80 20.67
CA ALA A 106 42.11 -10.36 21.71
C ALA A 106 41.44 -10.31 23.11
N GLN A 107 40.15 -9.98 23.19
CA GLN A 107 39.37 -9.97 24.42
C GLN A 107 38.93 -11.39 24.80
N LEU A 108 38.51 -12.21 23.82
CA LEU A 108 38.20 -13.62 24.04
C LEU A 108 39.40 -14.42 24.59
N ASN A 109 40.63 -14.05 24.20
CA ASN A 109 41.88 -14.62 24.73
C ASN A 109 42.09 -14.37 26.24
N LEU A 110 41.50 -13.31 26.81
CA LEU A 110 41.58 -13.03 28.26
C LEU A 110 40.65 -13.95 29.06
N ILE A 111 39.59 -14.44 28.44
CA ILE A 111 38.53 -15.22 29.08
C ILE A 111 38.72 -16.72 28.89
N PHE A 112 39.02 -17.14 27.67
CA PHE A 112 39.07 -18.54 27.24
C PHE A 112 40.50 -18.95 26.86
N LYS A 113 41.07 -19.89 27.63
CA LYS A 113 42.42 -20.42 27.38
C LYS A 113 42.45 -21.37 26.18
N SER A 114 41.44 -22.22 26.03
CA SER A 114 41.36 -23.16 24.90
C SER A 114 41.01 -22.41 23.60
N ARG A 115 41.40 -22.96 22.45
CA ARG A 115 41.01 -22.40 21.15
C ARG A 115 39.57 -22.77 20.80
N GLY A 116 39.15 -24.00 21.11
CA GLY A 116 37.79 -24.48 20.83
C GLY A 116 36.71 -23.64 21.52
N ASP A 117 36.90 -23.30 22.80
CA ASP A 117 35.93 -22.48 23.54
C ASP A 117 35.84 -21.04 23.00
N ARG A 118 36.96 -20.47 22.51
CA ARG A 118 36.97 -19.16 21.82
C ARG A 118 36.17 -19.22 20.53
N ASP A 119 36.51 -20.16 19.66
CA ASP A 119 35.90 -20.29 18.34
C ASP A 119 34.39 -20.66 18.46
N LEU A 120 33.99 -21.39 19.51
CA LEU A 120 32.59 -21.66 19.87
C LEU A 120 31.87 -20.40 20.38
N PHE A 121 32.44 -19.67 21.34
CA PHE A 121 31.83 -18.45 21.86
C PHE A 121 31.70 -17.38 20.77
N ASP A 122 32.70 -17.25 19.90
CA ASP A 122 32.68 -16.35 18.74
C ASP A 122 31.56 -16.71 17.74
N GLY A 123 31.40 -18.00 17.44
CA GLY A 123 30.28 -18.47 16.62
C GLY A 123 28.90 -18.17 17.22
N TYR A 124 28.74 -18.30 18.54
CA TYR A 124 27.46 -18.11 19.21
C TYR A 124 27.17 -16.66 19.63
N GLN A 125 28.16 -15.78 19.84
CA GLN A 125 27.87 -14.39 20.21
C GLN A 125 27.07 -13.66 19.12
N HIS A 126 27.24 -14.03 17.85
CA HIS A 126 26.46 -13.52 16.73
C HIS A 126 24.96 -13.87 16.79
N MET A 127 24.57 -14.96 17.47
CA MET A 127 23.15 -15.34 17.70
C MET A 127 22.40 -14.37 18.62
N VAL A 128 23.10 -13.65 19.49
CA VAL A 128 22.52 -12.74 20.51
C VAL A 128 22.99 -11.27 20.38
N THR A 129 23.85 -10.99 19.39
CA THR A 129 24.33 -9.63 19.04
C THR A 129 23.81 -9.10 17.71
N SER A 130 23.19 -9.94 16.87
CA SER A 130 22.45 -9.47 15.70
C SER A 130 21.36 -8.46 16.12
N PRO A 131 21.14 -7.37 15.37
CA PRO A 131 20.39 -6.23 15.89
C PRO A 131 18.87 -6.51 15.99
N GLU A 132 18.37 -6.61 17.22
CA GLU A 132 17.00 -6.20 17.51
C GLU A 132 16.86 -4.70 17.21
N PHE A 133 15.96 -4.34 16.31
CA PHE A 133 15.47 -2.95 16.17
C PHE A 133 14.45 -2.61 17.26
N GLY A 134 14.83 -2.84 18.53
CA GLY A 134 14.12 -2.32 19.70
C GLY A 134 14.35 -0.82 19.84
N LYS A 135 13.31 -0.07 20.22
CA LYS A 135 13.29 1.42 20.19
C LYS A 135 14.37 2.14 21.01
N ASP A 136 15.12 1.44 21.87
CA ASP A 136 16.01 2.04 22.87
C ASP A 136 17.46 1.52 22.89
N LYS A 137 17.87 0.60 22.02
CA LYS A 137 19.13 -0.19 22.21
C LYS A 137 20.31 0.04 21.25
N PHE A 138 20.42 1.23 20.65
CA PHE A 138 21.70 1.76 20.13
C PHE A 138 21.85 3.26 20.46
N ARG A 139 22.22 3.57 21.71
CA ARG A 139 22.56 4.94 22.13
C ARG A 139 24.06 5.17 22.22
N THR A 140 24.73 5.30 21.08
CA THR A 140 26.02 6.01 21.03
C THR A 140 25.70 7.51 20.97
N LYS A 141 25.86 8.22 22.10
CA LYS A 141 25.77 9.70 22.10
C LYS A 141 26.96 10.27 21.34
N LEU A 142 26.78 10.51 20.04
CA LEU A 142 27.66 11.39 19.29
C LEU A 142 27.34 12.84 19.66
N HIS A 143 28.38 13.66 19.78
CA HIS A 143 28.21 15.10 19.98
C HIS A 143 27.46 15.70 18.79
N ALA A 144 26.68 16.76 19.01
CA ALA A 144 25.65 17.26 18.09
C ALA A 144 26.14 17.74 16.69
N ASN A 145 27.44 17.61 16.36
CA ASN A 145 28.11 18.34 15.28
C ASN A 145 28.87 17.45 14.26
N THR A 146 28.87 16.11 14.36
CA THR A 146 29.77 15.22 13.55
C THR A 146 29.25 14.93 12.12
N ILE A 147 30.13 14.50 11.19
CA ILE A 147 30.13 14.92 9.76
C ILE A 147 30.99 14.00 8.79
N LEU A 148 30.50 12.97 8.03
CA LEU A 148 31.31 11.97 7.21
C LEU A 148 30.70 11.20 5.93
N PRO A 149 31.36 10.97 4.73
CA PRO A 149 31.00 9.96 3.65
C PRO A 149 32.15 8.96 3.23
N TYR A 150 31.88 7.80 2.58
CA TYR A 150 32.86 6.68 2.47
C TYR A 150 34.23 6.96 1.79
N LEU A 151 35.32 6.42 2.37
CA LEU A 151 36.72 6.47 1.90
C LEU A 151 37.30 5.13 1.43
N LYS A 152 37.04 4.01 2.13
CA LYS A 152 37.71 2.72 1.84
C LYS A 152 36.94 1.52 2.41
N LYS A 153 36.64 0.49 1.60
CA LYS A 153 36.04 -0.80 2.04
C LYS A 153 37.16 -1.80 2.36
N TYR A 154 37.08 -2.47 3.50
CA TYR A 154 37.97 -3.56 3.90
C TYR A 154 37.34 -4.92 3.58
N LYS A 155 38.12 -5.99 3.65
CA LYS A 155 37.59 -7.36 3.54
C LYS A 155 36.58 -7.66 4.67
N PRO A 156 35.62 -8.58 4.46
CA PRO A 156 34.66 -8.98 5.47
C PRO A 156 35.33 -9.45 6.76
N SER A 157 34.83 -8.96 7.88
CA SER A 157 35.29 -9.31 9.23
C SER A 157 34.53 -10.50 9.84
N GLY A 158 33.43 -10.94 9.23
CA GLY A 158 32.63 -12.09 9.66
C GLY A 158 31.29 -12.19 8.93
N ASN A 159 30.55 -13.26 9.19
CA ASN A 159 29.22 -13.50 8.61
C ASN A 159 28.13 -13.31 9.66
N GLY A 160 27.31 -12.28 9.51
CA GLY A 160 26.14 -12.01 10.35
C GLY A 160 24.84 -12.53 9.74
N PHE A 161 23.71 -12.30 10.44
CA PHE A 161 22.36 -12.72 10.03
C PHE A 161 21.95 -12.23 8.62
N PHE A 162 22.54 -11.14 8.13
CA PHE A 162 22.26 -10.56 6.81
C PHE A 162 23.39 -10.78 5.77
N GLY A 163 24.45 -11.53 6.08
CA GLY A 163 25.56 -11.81 5.15
C GLY A 163 26.94 -11.32 5.63
N GLU A 164 27.88 -11.13 4.69
CA GLU A 164 29.26 -10.69 4.95
C GLU A 164 29.33 -9.25 5.50
N VAL A 165 29.80 -9.08 6.73
CA VAL A 165 29.93 -7.78 7.38
C VAL A 165 31.31 -7.18 7.10
N SER A 166 31.37 -6.13 6.28
CA SER A 166 32.61 -5.44 5.91
C SER A 166 32.78 -4.08 6.62
N ARG A 167 33.97 -3.81 7.15
CA ARG A 167 34.34 -2.47 7.66
C ARG A 167 34.52 -1.48 6.51
N ILE A 168 34.10 -0.22 6.71
CA ILE A 168 34.28 0.88 5.75
C ILE A 168 34.74 2.15 6.49
N ASP A 169 35.84 2.76 6.06
CA ASP A 169 36.28 4.08 6.56
C ASP A 169 35.53 5.21 5.83
N ILE A 170 35.42 6.39 6.45
CA ILE A 170 34.51 7.48 6.04
C ILE A 170 35.20 8.85 6.28
N HIS A 171 35.22 9.77 5.31
CA HIS A 171 36.03 11.03 5.33
C HIS A 171 35.49 12.04 6.34
N PRO A 172 36.32 12.71 7.16
CA PRO A 172 35.95 13.70 8.21
C PRO A 172 34.95 14.86 7.92
N SER A 173 34.20 14.91 6.80
CA SER A 173 33.51 16.14 6.34
C SER A 173 32.05 16.07 5.75
N HIS A 174 31.19 15.00 5.80
CA HIS A 174 29.84 15.00 5.11
C HIS A 174 28.58 14.23 5.70
N ILE A 175 28.26 14.20 7.01
CA ILE A 175 26.96 13.68 7.55
C ILE A 175 26.49 14.44 8.81
N PRO A 176 25.91 15.65 8.69
CA PRO A 176 25.39 16.41 9.84
C PRO A 176 24.38 15.64 10.72
N ALA A 177 23.97 16.25 11.82
CA ALA A 177 23.08 15.64 12.83
C ALA A 177 21.76 15.07 12.25
N ASP A 178 21.26 15.68 11.18
CA ASP A 178 19.85 15.60 10.81
C ASP A 178 19.52 14.69 9.62
N PHE A 179 20.53 14.13 8.94
CA PHE A 179 20.30 13.20 7.83
C PHE A 179 21.42 12.16 7.70
N ARG A 180 21.15 10.95 8.21
CA ARG A 180 22.01 9.78 8.06
C ARG A 180 21.18 8.55 7.77
N PRO A 181 21.69 7.57 6.99
CA PRO A 181 21.02 6.30 6.88
C PRO A 181 21.01 5.56 8.23
N ILE A 182 19.84 5.06 8.60
CA ILE A 182 19.53 4.24 9.78
C ILE A 182 20.30 2.91 9.70
N ALA A 183 20.48 2.38 8.49
CA ALA A 183 21.30 1.21 8.22
C ALA A 183 21.84 1.26 6.77
N ALA A 184 22.97 0.60 6.56
CA ALA A 184 23.45 0.18 5.25
C ALA A 184 23.63 -1.34 5.31
N TYR A 185 23.04 -2.08 4.38
CA TYR A 185 23.12 -3.54 4.33
C TYR A 185 23.14 -4.03 2.88
N GLU A 186 23.73 -5.20 2.65
CA GLU A 186 23.81 -5.83 1.33
C GLU A 186 22.81 -7.00 1.33
N TYR A 187 21.80 -6.99 0.46
CA TYR A 187 20.73 -7.98 0.47
C TYR A 187 20.50 -8.55 -0.92
N ARG A 188 21.05 -9.74 -1.17
CA ARG A 188 21.10 -10.38 -2.50
C ARG A 188 21.77 -9.46 -3.53
N ASP A 189 23.03 -9.12 -3.26
CA ASP A 189 23.96 -8.30 -4.07
C ASP A 189 23.55 -6.82 -4.30
N GLU A 190 22.38 -6.41 -3.82
CA GLU A 190 21.94 -5.01 -3.79
C GLU A 190 22.39 -4.31 -2.51
N LYS A 191 23.03 -3.14 -2.66
CA LYS A 191 23.48 -2.29 -1.55
C LYS A 191 22.35 -1.37 -1.11
N CYS A 192 21.62 -1.77 -0.08
CA CYS A 192 20.50 -1.03 0.47
C CYS A 192 20.97 0.03 1.47
N LEU A 193 20.42 1.25 1.36
CA LEU A 193 20.55 2.33 2.34
C LEU A 193 19.16 2.68 2.87
N VAL A 194 19.00 2.66 4.19
CA VAL A 194 17.73 2.98 4.87
C VAL A 194 17.79 4.39 5.41
N PHE A 195 16.90 5.31 5.01
CA PHE A 195 16.90 6.70 5.50
C PHE A 195 15.69 7.01 6.40
N PRO A 196 15.73 8.07 7.23
CA PRO A 196 14.55 8.59 7.92
C PRO A 196 13.44 8.96 6.92
N TRP A 197 12.23 8.47 7.15
CA TRP A 197 11.09 8.70 6.25
C TRP A 197 10.66 10.17 6.23
N ALA A 198 10.57 10.75 5.03
CA ALA A 198 10.10 12.12 4.80
C ALA A 198 8.57 12.17 4.80
N HIS A 199 7.98 12.30 6.00
CA HIS A 199 6.53 12.24 6.21
C HIS A 199 5.71 13.29 5.42
N GLY A 200 6.33 14.35 4.90
CA GLY A 200 5.69 15.36 4.05
C GLY A 200 5.83 15.11 2.54
N GLY A 201 6.66 14.16 2.11
CA GLY A 201 7.03 14.00 0.70
C GLY A 201 8.16 14.94 0.29
N HIS A 202 8.03 15.60 -0.86
CA HIS A 202 9.05 16.48 -1.47
C HIS A 202 8.55 17.94 -1.59
N LEU A 203 9.42 18.88 -1.94
CA LEU A 203 9.14 20.32 -1.93
C LEU A 203 7.92 20.72 -2.77
N TYR A 204 7.71 20.08 -3.92
CA TYR A 204 6.53 20.36 -4.74
C TYR A 204 5.22 19.93 -4.06
N LYS A 205 5.21 18.80 -3.32
CA LYS A 205 4.09 18.39 -2.45
C LYS A 205 3.86 19.36 -1.29
N PHE A 206 4.90 20.04 -0.80
CA PHE A 206 4.74 21.13 0.16
C PHE A 206 4.04 22.35 -0.47
N TRP A 207 4.41 22.73 -1.70
CA TRP A 207 3.77 23.84 -2.42
C TRP A 207 2.29 23.59 -2.73
N GLU A 208 1.91 22.36 -3.11
CA GLU A 208 0.51 21.94 -3.23
C GLU A 208 -0.27 22.09 -1.91
N ALA A 209 0.35 21.71 -0.78
CA ALA A 209 -0.32 21.65 0.52
C ALA A 209 -0.54 23.03 1.20
N TYR A 210 0.12 24.10 0.74
CA TYR A 210 0.12 25.42 1.40
C TYR A 210 -0.18 26.58 0.44
N GLN A 211 -1.31 26.52 -0.26
CA GLN A 211 -1.83 27.69 -0.97
C GLN A 211 -2.38 28.74 0.04
N GLY A 212 -1.83 29.95 0.04
CA GLY A 212 -2.44 31.13 0.70
C GLY A 212 -2.33 31.21 2.24
N LYS A 213 -1.28 30.67 2.86
CA LYS A 213 -1.00 30.85 4.31
C LYS A 213 0.38 31.49 4.51
N THR A 214 0.53 32.28 5.58
CA THR A 214 1.76 32.99 5.97
C THR A 214 2.88 32.01 6.40
N VAL A 215 3.49 31.34 5.43
CA VAL A 215 4.63 30.41 5.63
C VAL A 215 5.94 30.99 5.09
N ASP A 216 5.89 32.18 4.51
CA ASP A 216 6.94 32.95 3.84
C ASP A 216 8.22 32.99 4.70
N GLN A 217 8.11 33.42 5.95
CA GLN A 217 9.24 33.48 6.89
C GLN A 217 9.93 32.12 7.07
N TRP A 218 9.14 31.07 7.22
CA TRP A 218 9.66 29.72 7.42
C TRP A 218 10.32 29.21 6.14
N VAL A 219 9.69 29.36 4.96
CA VAL A 219 10.23 28.83 3.71
C VAL A 219 11.47 29.59 3.24
N ILE A 220 11.53 30.91 3.45
CA ILE A 220 12.76 31.70 3.24
C ILE A 220 13.87 31.17 4.15
N SER A 221 13.60 30.96 5.45
CA SER A 221 14.60 30.40 6.37
C SER A 221 15.02 28.97 6.02
N GLN A 222 14.11 28.12 5.50
CA GLN A 222 14.48 26.81 4.97
C GLN A 222 15.42 26.91 3.76
N PHE A 223 15.14 27.82 2.82
CA PHE A 223 16.00 28.03 1.66
C PHE A 223 17.38 28.62 2.04
N THR A 224 17.47 29.43 3.10
CA THR A 224 18.74 29.81 3.73
C THR A 224 19.52 28.56 4.18
N GLY A 225 18.84 27.62 4.84
CA GLY A 225 19.42 26.32 5.24
C GLY A 225 19.89 25.48 4.06
N LEU A 226 19.08 25.34 3.01
CA LEU A 226 19.44 24.59 1.80
C LEU A 226 20.67 25.20 1.10
N CYS A 227 20.76 26.54 1.03
CA CYS A 227 21.93 27.23 0.50
C CYS A 227 23.19 27.02 1.37
N SER A 228 23.05 26.93 2.70
CA SER A 228 24.16 26.57 3.59
C SER A 228 24.71 25.18 3.29
N VAL A 229 23.82 24.18 3.15
CA VAL A 229 24.21 22.80 2.83
C VAL A 229 24.90 22.73 1.48
N LEU A 230 24.41 23.46 0.47
CA LEU A 230 25.05 23.51 -0.85
C LEU A 230 26.44 24.16 -0.81
N ASN A 231 26.61 25.22 -0.02
CA ASN A 231 27.91 25.85 0.24
C ASN A 231 28.90 24.87 0.88
N ASP A 232 28.45 24.10 1.87
CA ASP A 232 29.31 23.10 2.53
C ASP A 232 29.70 21.95 1.58
N LEU A 233 28.78 21.46 0.73
CA LEU A 233 29.10 20.51 -0.35
C LEU A 233 30.15 21.07 -1.32
N HIS A 234 30.05 22.34 -1.70
CA HIS A 234 30.99 22.95 -2.64
C HIS A 234 32.38 23.17 -2.03
N LYS A 235 32.49 23.50 -0.73
CA LYS A 235 33.79 23.64 -0.01
C LYS A 235 34.62 22.35 -0.04
N ILE A 236 33.97 21.20 0.11
CA ILE A 236 34.58 19.86 0.08
C ILE A 236 34.70 19.29 -1.34
N ASN A 237 34.62 20.16 -2.35
CA ASN A 237 34.75 19.87 -3.78
C ASN A 237 33.80 18.75 -4.27
N CYS A 238 32.60 18.72 -3.69
CA CYS A 238 31.49 17.87 -4.09
C CYS A 238 30.44 18.74 -4.82
N ARG A 239 29.79 18.16 -5.83
CA ARG A 239 28.60 18.73 -6.50
C ARG A 239 27.43 17.79 -6.32
N HIS A 240 26.20 18.31 -6.27
CA HIS A 240 24.99 17.49 -6.21
C HIS A 240 24.73 16.79 -7.54
N GLY A 241 24.70 17.56 -8.64
CA GLY A 241 24.54 17.06 -10.01
C GLY A 241 23.10 16.75 -10.45
N ASP A 242 22.15 16.68 -9.53
CA ASP A 242 20.71 16.50 -9.81
C ASP A 242 19.85 17.20 -8.74
N LEU A 243 19.99 18.52 -8.62
CA LEU A 243 19.19 19.30 -7.67
C LEU A 243 17.85 19.71 -8.33
N LYS A 244 16.74 19.27 -7.76
CA LYS A 244 15.36 19.53 -8.21
C LYS A 244 14.38 19.49 -7.03
N PRO A 245 13.15 20.03 -7.13
CA PRO A 245 12.18 20.04 -6.04
C PRO A 245 11.83 18.65 -5.49
N ASP A 246 11.88 17.60 -6.33
CA ASP A 246 11.68 16.20 -5.96
C ASP A 246 12.79 15.68 -5.01
N ASN A 247 14.01 16.20 -5.17
CA ASN A 247 15.19 15.87 -4.37
C ASN A 247 15.36 16.79 -3.15
N ILE A 248 14.33 17.59 -2.81
CA ILE A 248 14.25 18.36 -1.57
C ILE A 248 13.08 17.79 -0.76
N LEU A 249 13.40 17.02 0.29
CA LEU A 249 12.44 16.28 1.09
C LEU A 249 11.89 17.09 2.27
N TRP A 250 10.60 16.93 2.55
CA TRP A 250 9.88 17.63 3.62
C TRP A 250 9.61 16.71 4.82
N TYR A 251 10.20 17.08 5.96
CA TYR A 251 10.07 16.40 7.24
C TYR A 251 9.13 17.18 8.15
N ARG A 252 7.85 16.79 8.18
CA ARG A 252 6.84 17.35 9.11
C ARG A 252 7.22 17.08 10.57
N ASP A 253 7.02 18.07 11.43
CA ASP A 253 6.99 17.89 12.88
C ASP A 253 5.54 17.80 13.38
N LYS A 254 5.32 17.37 14.62
CA LYS A 254 3.98 17.11 15.17
C LYS A 254 3.15 18.38 15.39
N ASP A 255 3.83 19.50 15.65
CA ASP A 255 3.22 20.76 16.09
C ASP A 255 3.59 21.96 15.18
N GLY A 256 4.14 21.72 13.97
CA GLY A 256 4.60 22.82 13.09
C GLY A 256 4.95 22.41 11.64
N LEU A 257 5.41 23.38 10.86
CA LEU A 257 5.73 23.20 9.42
C LEU A 257 6.88 22.22 9.15
N GLY A 258 7.72 21.90 10.13
CA GLY A 258 8.81 20.92 10.00
C GLY A 258 10.09 21.51 9.39
N THR A 259 10.79 20.71 8.58
CA THR A 259 12.06 21.09 7.91
C THR A 259 12.18 20.58 6.47
N LEU A 260 12.95 21.27 5.62
CA LEU A 260 13.33 20.82 4.27
C LEU A 260 14.79 20.32 4.25
N LYS A 261 15.08 19.24 3.51
CA LYS A 261 16.41 18.63 3.42
C LYS A 261 16.74 18.17 2.01
N ILE A 262 17.96 18.43 1.53
CA ILE A 262 18.46 17.92 0.24
C ILE A 262 18.70 16.41 0.35
N ALA A 263 18.28 15.66 -0.67
CA ALA A 263 18.41 14.21 -0.78
C ALA A 263 18.87 13.77 -2.19
N ASP A 264 19.19 12.48 -2.32
CA ASP A 264 19.68 11.84 -3.55
C ASP A 264 20.98 12.43 -4.13
N LEU A 265 22.09 12.12 -3.46
CA LEU A 265 23.46 12.34 -3.96
C LEU A 265 23.91 11.24 -4.97
N GLY A 266 23.00 10.53 -5.63
CA GLY A 266 23.31 9.38 -6.50
C GLY A 266 24.26 9.67 -7.67
N LEU A 267 24.38 10.95 -8.08
CA LEU A 267 25.28 11.44 -9.13
C LEU A 267 26.43 12.33 -8.60
N ALA A 268 26.62 12.40 -7.28
CA ALA A 268 27.58 13.29 -6.66
C ALA A 268 29.05 12.88 -6.94
N ALA A 269 29.82 13.80 -7.50
CA ALA A 269 31.21 13.56 -7.88
C ALA A 269 32.19 14.17 -6.87
N PHE A 270 33.05 13.34 -6.30
CA PHE A 270 34.16 13.74 -5.42
C PHE A 270 35.46 13.82 -6.23
N HIS A 271 36.08 15.00 -6.30
CA HIS A 271 37.43 15.18 -6.87
C HIS A 271 38.50 15.25 -5.78
N ILE A 272 38.94 14.08 -5.30
CA ILE A 272 40.08 13.92 -4.40
C ILE A 272 41.09 12.95 -5.03
N LYS A 273 42.10 13.51 -5.72
CA LYS A 273 43.33 12.87 -6.24
C LYS A 273 43.23 11.38 -6.64
N THR A 274 42.76 11.09 -7.85
CA THR A 274 43.03 9.80 -8.52
C THR A 274 43.05 9.95 -10.04
N THR A 275 44.08 10.61 -10.57
CA THR A 275 44.25 10.94 -11.99
C THR A 275 44.76 9.75 -12.84
N GLY A 276 44.31 8.52 -12.54
CA GLY A 276 44.78 7.27 -13.15
C GLY A 276 43.69 6.50 -13.90
N ASP A 277 42.74 5.91 -13.16
CA ASP A 277 41.96 4.76 -13.66
C ASP A 277 40.52 5.08 -14.12
N ARG A 278 40.26 6.28 -14.63
CA ARG A 278 38.94 6.68 -15.17
C ARG A 278 38.86 6.84 -16.68
N ARG A 279 39.70 6.12 -17.43
CA ARG A 279 39.47 5.91 -18.88
C ARG A 279 38.51 4.74 -19.09
N GLY A 280 37.22 5.03 -19.28
CA GLY A 280 36.29 4.07 -19.91
C GLY A 280 34.88 3.92 -19.33
N ILE A 281 34.56 4.46 -18.15
CA ILE A 281 33.22 4.31 -17.56
C ILE A 281 32.35 5.52 -17.92
N GLN A 282 31.52 5.40 -18.96
CA GLN A 282 30.42 6.33 -19.24
C GLN A 282 29.26 6.07 -18.29
N THR A 283 28.77 7.11 -17.62
CA THR A 283 27.54 7.06 -16.81
C THR A 283 26.32 7.19 -17.74
N MET A 284 25.87 6.06 -18.33
CA MET A 284 24.68 6.04 -19.18
C MET A 284 23.41 5.77 -18.38
N THR A 285 22.81 6.82 -17.80
CA THR A 285 21.47 6.76 -17.19
C THR A 285 20.64 7.99 -17.60
N PRO A 286 19.90 7.95 -18.72
CA PRO A 286 19.06 9.06 -19.17
C PRO A 286 17.65 8.99 -18.55
N THR A 287 17.54 9.21 -17.24
CA THR A 287 16.25 9.35 -16.53
C THR A 287 16.34 10.37 -15.40
N GLY A 288 16.44 11.65 -15.78
CA GLY A 288 16.21 12.80 -14.90
C GLY A 288 15.51 13.88 -15.71
N THR A 289 14.59 14.64 -15.09
CA THR A 289 13.87 15.73 -15.77
C THR A 289 14.86 16.84 -16.10
N ALA A 290 15.29 16.93 -17.36
CA ALA A 290 16.42 17.76 -17.80
C ALA A 290 16.22 19.29 -17.63
N ARG A 291 15.03 19.71 -17.18
CA ARG A 291 14.60 21.09 -16.97
C ARG A 291 15.49 21.92 -16.04
N TYR A 292 16.09 21.29 -15.03
CA TYR A 292 16.97 21.95 -14.07
C TYR A 292 18.45 21.90 -14.48
N GLU A 293 18.78 21.34 -15.65
CA GLU A 293 20.15 21.34 -16.19
C GLU A 293 20.52 22.72 -16.76
N PRO A 294 21.78 23.16 -16.60
CA PRO A 294 22.30 24.37 -17.21
C PRO A 294 22.75 24.14 -18.67
N PRO A 295 22.80 25.19 -19.52
CA PRO A 295 23.04 25.04 -20.97
C PRO A 295 24.37 24.36 -21.34
N GLU A 296 25.42 24.51 -20.52
CA GLU A 296 26.74 23.91 -20.79
C GLU A 296 26.77 22.37 -20.78
N THR A 297 25.72 21.69 -20.29
CA THR A 297 25.68 20.21 -20.32
C THR A 297 25.57 19.65 -21.73
N VAL A 298 25.03 20.43 -22.67
CA VAL A 298 24.77 19.99 -24.04
C VAL A 298 26.02 20.06 -24.91
N GLU A 299 26.91 21.03 -24.68
CA GLU A 299 28.17 21.16 -25.42
C GLU A 299 29.23 20.19 -24.93
N ASN A 300 29.35 19.99 -23.62
CA ASN A 300 30.45 19.23 -23.03
C ASN A 300 29.99 17.89 -22.42
N LYS A 301 29.30 17.07 -23.22
CA LYS A 301 28.74 15.76 -22.82
C LYS A 301 29.76 14.77 -22.24
N THR A 302 31.04 14.98 -22.49
CA THR A 302 32.15 14.12 -22.02
C THR A 302 33.09 14.80 -21.00
N GLY A 303 32.82 16.05 -20.61
CA GLY A 303 33.70 16.85 -19.75
C GLY A 303 33.35 16.83 -18.26
N GLU A 304 34.28 17.36 -17.46
CA GLU A 304 34.09 17.53 -16.01
C GLU A 304 33.07 18.66 -15.73
N ARG A 305 31.82 18.31 -15.37
CA ARG A 305 30.78 19.30 -15.05
C ARG A 305 31.15 20.13 -13.80
N SER A 306 31.01 21.45 -13.88
CA SER A 306 31.35 22.40 -12.81
C SER A 306 30.37 22.35 -11.61
N ARG A 307 30.82 22.79 -10.43
CA ARG A 307 29.97 23.12 -9.27
C ARG A 307 28.92 24.20 -9.59
N MET A 308 29.16 25.04 -10.60
CA MET A 308 28.21 26.04 -11.12
C MET A 308 26.92 25.42 -11.68
N TYR A 309 26.88 24.10 -11.85
CA TYR A 309 25.68 23.34 -12.18
C TYR A 309 24.61 23.48 -11.08
N ASP A 310 24.96 23.17 -9.83
CA ASP A 310 23.99 23.19 -8.74
C ASP A 310 23.47 24.61 -8.43
N ILE A 311 24.30 25.62 -8.73
CA ILE A 311 23.94 27.05 -8.61
C ILE A 311 22.82 27.41 -9.59
N TRP A 312 22.90 26.94 -10.84
CA TRP A 312 21.85 27.11 -11.83
C TRP A 312 20.58 26.38 -11.42
N SER A 313 20.69 25.10 -11.04
CA SER A 313 19.55 24.29 -10.59
C SER A 313 18.85 24.92 -9.37
N MET A 314 19.60 25.46 -8.41
CA MET A 314 19.03 26.23 -7.29
C MET A 314 18.35 27.52 -7.78
N GLY A 315 18.91 28.22 -8.78
CA GLY A 315 18.28 29.38 -9.43
C GLY A 315 16.92 29.07 -10.04
N CYS A 316 16.79 27.92 -10.72
CA CYS A 316 15.52 27.44 -11.26
C CYS A 316 14.48 27.22 -10.13
N ILE A 317 14.87 26.53 -9.06
CA ILE A 317 14.00 26.23 -7.91
C ILE A 317 13.59 27.51 -7.16
N MET A 318 14.50 28.46 -7.00
CA MET A 318 14.21 29.75 -6.34
C MET A 318 13.31 30.65 -7.20
N LEU A 319 13.35 30.56 -8.54
CA LEU A 319 12.37 31.25 -9.38
C LEU A 319 10.97 30.64 -9.22
N GLU A 320 10.85 29.31 -9.21
CA GLU A 320 9.57 28.63 -8.96
C GLU A 320 9.02 28.94 -7.57
N LEU A 321 9.87 28.98 -6.54
CA LEU A 321 9.48 29.42 -5.19
C LEU A 321 8.89 30.84 -5.21
N LEU A 322 9.51 31.78 -5.93
CA LEU A 322 9.04 33.17 -5.98
C LEU A 322 7.74 33.31 -6.77
N ILE A 323 7.56 32.52 -7.84
CA ILE A 323 6.27 32.44 -8.55
C ILE A 323 5.20 31.88 -7.62
N TRP A 324 5.48 30.79 -6.90
CA TRP A 324 4.54 30.21 -5.93
C TRP A 324 4.16 31.18 -4.80
N LEU A 325 5.15 31.88 -4.20
CA LEU A 325 4.92 32.87 -3.14
C LEU A 325 4.09 34.09 -3.60
N THR A 326 4.12 34.43 -4.89
CA THR A 326 3.45 35.63 -5.42
C THR A 326 2.13 35.34 -6.13
N GLN A 327 2.02 34.18 -6.79
CA GLN A 327 0.95 33.85 -7.74
C GLN A 327 0.36 32.43 -7.55
N GLY A 328 0.88 31.63 -6.60
CA GLY A 328 0.40 30.27 -6.32
C GLY A 328 0.98 29.17 -7.25
N ILE A 329 0.55 27.93 -7.00
CA ILE A 329 1.09 26.74 -7.70
C ILE A 329 0.71 26.69 -9.18
N ASP A 330 -0.50 27.13 -9.54
CA ASP A 330 -1.00 27.15 -10.92
C ASP A 330 -0.09 27.98 -11.85
N ALA A 331 0.52 29.04 -11.32
CA ALA A 331 1.48 29.87 -12.05
C ALA A 331 2.84 29.18 -12.25
N VAL A 332 3.27 28.34 -11.29
CA VAL A 332 4.46 27.47 -11.45
C VAL A 332 4.18 26.42 -12.52
N ASP A 333 3.01 25.79 -12.47
CA ASP A 333 2.63 24.75 -13.44
C ASP A 333 2.44 25.32 -14.84
N LYS A 334 1.92 26.55 -14.96
CA LYS A 334 1.90 27.28 -16.23
C LYS A 334 3.32 27.46 -16.80
N LEU A 335 4.31 27.85 -15.99
CA LEU A 335 5.70 27.97 -16.45
C LEU A 335 6.34 26.60 -16.76
N ARG A 336 5.95 25.54 -16.03
CA ARG A 336 6.39 24.15 -16.30
C ARG A 336 5.86 23.61 -17.62
N ASN A 337 4.59 23.84 -17.91
CA ASN A 337 3.95 23.43 -19.14
C ASN A 337 4.36 24.28 -20.36
N ALA A 338 4.80 25.53 -20.14
CA ALA A 338 5.23 26.42 -21.21
C ALA A 338 6.66 26.17 -21.70
N THR A 339 7.53 25.50 -20.93
CA THR A 339 8.88 25.14 -21.40
C THR A 339 9.55 24.01 -20.61
N ASP A 340 10.17 23.10 -21.36
CA ASP A 340 10.96 21.98 -20.85
C ASP A 340 12.30 22.41 -20.21
N TYR A 341 12.80 23.63 -20.46
CA TYR A 341 14.10 24.11 -19.99
C TYR A 341 14.06 25.60 -19.59
N PHE A 342 14.89 25.99 -18.61
CA PHE A 342 15.04 27.42 -18.25
C PHE A 342 15.87 28.23 -19.26
N TRP A 343 16.46 27.58 -20.24
CA TRP A 343 17.30 28.15 -21.29
C TRP A 343 16.86 27.62 -22.66
N LYS A 344 17.26 28.30 -23.73
CA LYS A 344 17.21 27.78 -25.11
C LYS A 344 18.52 28.10 -25.83
N ARG A 345 18.78 27.40 -26.94
CA ARG A 345 19.79 27.81 -27.92
C ARG A 345 19.15 28.81 -28.87
N ASP A 346 19.84 29.91 -29.16
CA ASP A 346 19.50 30.78 -30.27
C ASP A 346 20.18 30.23 -31.53
N ASP A 347 19.37 29.77 -32.49
CA ASP A 347 19.85 29.20 -33.74
C ASP A 347 20.62 30.22 -34.61
N SER A 348 20.41 31.53 -34.40
CA SER A 348 21.04 32.59 -35.19
C SER A 348 22.44 32.96 -34.69
N SER A 349 22.62 33.16 -33.37
CA SER A 349 23.95 33.44 -32.78
C SER A 349 24.71 32.20 -32.34
N GLN A 350 24.07 31.02 -32.35
CA GLN A 350 24.58 29.74 -31.82
C GLN A 350 24.95 29.78 -30.32
N LYS A 351 24.50 30.81 -29.59
CA LYS A 351 24.68 30.95 -28.14
C LYS A 351 23.45 30.46 -27.39
N TYR A 352 23.61 30.17 -26.11
CA TYR A 352 22.48 29.91 -25.22
C TYR A 352 22.00 31.21 -24.57
N GLU A 353 20.68 31.31 -24.37
CA GLU A 353 20.03 32.39 -23.63
C GLU A 353 18.94 31.84 -22.71
N ILE A 354 18.47 32.66 -21.75
CA ILE A 354 17.35 32.29 -20.87
C ILE A 354 16.09 32.14 -21.72
N HIS A 355 15.25 31.16 -21.41
CA HIS A 355 14.04 30.89 -22.20
C HIS A 355 13.09 32.10 -22.20
N PRO A 356 12.44 32.48 -23.32
CA PRO A 356 11.59 33.66 -23.39
C PRO A 356 10.45 33.67 -22.36
N GLU A 357 9.84 32.50 -22.12
CA GLU A 357 8.82 32.34 -21.06
C GLU A 357 9.37 32.60 -19.65
N VAL A 358 10.61 32.18 -19.37
CA VAL A 358 11.28 32.48 -18.09
C VAL A 358 11.59 33.97 -17.98
N ILE A 359 12.04 34.61 -19.06
CA ILE A 359 12.23 36.07 -19.12
C ILE A 359 10.90 36.80 -18.90
N ASN A 360 9.80 36.31 -19.46
CA ASN A 360 8.47 36.87 -19.27
C ASN A 360 8.01 36.73 -17.81
N SER A 361 8.12 35.55 -17.20
CA SER A 361 7.84 35.37 -15.75
C SER A 361 8.68 36.31 -14.88
N ILE A 362 9.97 36.48 -15.18
CA ILE A 362 10.85 37.43 -14.48
C ILE A 362 10.37 38.88 -14.66
N LYS A 363 9.95 39.29 -15.87
CA LYS A 363 9.41 40.63 -16.13
C LYS A 363 8.10 40.91 -15.40
N GLU A 364 7.21 39.92 -15.30
CA GLU A 364 5.97 40.06 -14.55
C GLU A 364 6.22 40.12 -13.05
N LEU A 365 7.15 39.30 -12.52
CA LEU A 365 7.59 39.40 -11.13
C LEU A 365 8.19 40.78 -10.77
N HIS A 366 8.93 41.43 -11.68
CA HIS A 366 9.44 42.80 -11.45
C HIS A 366 8.34 43.85 -11.34
N LYS A 367 7.14 43.60 -11.88
CA LYS A 367 5.98 44.50 -11.81
C LYS A 367 4.99 44.12 -10.70
N HIS A 368 5.11 42.91 -10.16
CA HIS A 368 4.13 42.34 -9.23
C HIS A 368 4.14 43.10 -7.90
N GLU A 369 2.97 43.55 -7.43
CA GLU A 369 2.85 44.40 -6.24
C GLU A 369 3.49 43.77 -5.00
N ALA A 370 3.30 42.46 -4.79
CA ALA A 370 3.93 41.72 -3.69
C ALA A 370 5.47 41.71 -3.73
N VAL A 371 6.09 41.86 -4.90
CA VAL A 371 7.56 41.93 -5.06
C VAL A 371 8.06 43.36 -4.86
N LEU A 372 7.35 44.34 -5.43
CA LEU A 372 7.66 45.77 -5.28
C LEU A 372 7.49 46.25 -3.81
N GLY A 373 6.49 45.73 -3.10
CA GLY A 373 6.22 46.04 -1.70
C GLY A 373 7.06 45.28 -0.68
N ASN A 374 7.85 44.27 -1.08
CA ASN A 374 8.60 43.41 -0.16
C ASN A 374 10.10 43.35 -0.53
N PRO A 375 10.99 44.00 0.26
CA PRO A 375 12.44 43.98 0.04
C PRO A 375 13.05 42.57 0.02
N THR A 376 12.48 41.60 0.72
CA THR A 376 12.93 40.19 0.68
C THR A 376 12.63 39.58 -0.69
N TYR A 377 11.45 39.82 -1.26
CA TYR A 377 11.05 39.27 -2.56
C TYR A 377 11.78 39.94 -3.72
N SER A 378 11.96 41.26 -3.65
CA SER A 378 12.83 42.00 -4.57
C SER A 378 14.29 41.51 -4.48
N GLY A 379 14.78 41.23 -3.27
CA GLY A 379 16.10 40.64 -3.04
C GLY A 379 16.27 39.24 -3.65
N LEU A 380 15.28 38.36 -3.49
CA LEU A 380 15.27 37.03 -4.11
C LEU A 380 15.26 37.11 -5.64
N LEU A 381 14.42 37.97 -6.22
CA LEU A 381 14.38 38.17 -7.67
C LEU A 381 15.73 38.68 -8.21
N THR A 382 16.34 39.62 -7.50
CA THR A 382 17.68 40.16 -7.81
C THR A 382 18.76 39.07 -7.72
N LEU A 383 18.69 38.21 -6.70
CA LEU A 383 19.62 37.09 -6.51
C LEU A 383 19.51 36.05 -7.64
N VAL A 384 18.29 35.64 -7.98
CA VAL A 384 18.02 34.69 -9.07
C VAL A 384 18.54 35.22 -10.41
N THR A 385 18.19 36.48 -10.75
CA THR A 385 18.49 37.09 -12.06
C THR A 385 19.96 37.45 -12.25
N ASN A 386 20.60 38.06 -11.24
CA ASN A 386 21.98 38.54 -11.37
C ASN A 386 23.02 37.52 -10.90
N GLY A 387 22.63 36.51 -10.12
CA GLY A 387 23.55 35.57 -9.46
C GLY A 387 23.40 34.11 -9.86
N LEU A 388 22.22 33.63 -10.26
CA LEU A 388 21.97 32.18 -10.41
C LEU A 388 21.69 31.77 -11.86
N LEU A 389 20.70 32.38 -12.51
CA LEU A 389 20.30 32.07 -13.89
C LEU A 389 21.15 32.83 -14.93
N VAL A 390 22.49 32.76 -14.79
CA VAL A 390 23.44 33.43 -15.69
C VAL A 390 24.04 32.42 -16.67
N VAL A 391 23.98 32.70 -17.98
CA VAL A 391 24.32 31.73 -19.04
C VAL A 391 25.80 31.80 -19.50
N SER A 392 26.50 32.91 -19.25
CA SER A 392 27.85 33.16 -19.79
C SER A 392 28.93 32.23 -19.23
N LEU A 393 29.53 31.38 -20.08
CA LEU A 393 30.65 30.51 -19.73
C LEU A 393 31.84 30.63 -20.71
N GLN A 394 32.90 31.25 -20.17
CA GLN A 394 34.32 31.25 -20.59
C GLN A 394 34.83 32.25 -21.65
N SER A 395 36.11 32.59 -21.41
CA SER A 395 37.06 33.39 -22.19
C SER A 395 36.58 34.72 -22.76
N ASP A 396 36.58 35.76 -21.93
CA ASP A 396 37.52 36.86 -22.21
C ASP A 396 37.83 37.71 -20.97
N THR A 397 38.96 38.42 -21.01
CA THR A 397 39.43 39.27 -19.90
C THR A 397 38.56 40.53 -19.75
N ASN A 398 38.14 40.80 -18.49
CA ASN A 398 37.34 41.95 -17.99
C ASN A 398 35.80 41.81 -17.92
N LYS A 399 35.32 41.62 -16.68
CA LYS A 399 34.00 42.04 -16.17
C LYS A 399 32.73 41.47 -16.82
N GLY A 400 32.75 40.21 -17.26
CA GLY A 400 31.52 39.44 -17.48
C GLY A 400 30.81 39.10 -16.15
N ALA A 401 29.47 39.09 -16.13
CA ALA A 401 28.72 38.57 -15.00
C ALA A 401 28.83 37.04 -14.96
N HIS A 402 29.31 36.48 -13.85
CA HIS A 402 29.40 35.05 -13.61
C HIS A 402 28.36 34.61 -12.59
N ARG A 403 27.92 33.34 -12.66
CA ARG A 403 27.11 32.74 -11.58
C ARG A 403 27.85 32.86 -10.25
N TYR A 404 27.11 33.09 -9.19
CA TYR A 404 27.64 33.20 -7.83
C TYR A 404 28.19 31.84 -7.35
N GLU A 405 29.28 31.87 -6.60
CA GLU A 405 29.69 30.71 -5.82
C GLU A 405 28.67 30.44 -4.70
N ALA A 406 28.56 29.18 -4.24
CA ALA A 406 27.61 28.82 -3.18
C ALA A 406 27.85 29.57 -1.86
N SER A 407 29.09 29.99 -1.60
CA SER A 407 29.48 30.91 -0.53
C SER A 407 28.72 32.24 -0.61
N ARG A 408 28.84 32.92 -1.76
CA ARG A 408 28.17 34.20 -2.04
C ARG A 408 26.64 34.06 -2.11
N LEU A 409 26.13 32.97 -2.67
CA LEU A 409 24.69 32.64 -2.65
C LEU A 409 24.18 32.57 -1.20
N TYR A 410 24.85 31.81 -0.33
CA TYR A 410 24.48 31.68 1.07
C TYR A 410 24.56 33.03 1.83
N GLU A 411 25.61 33.82 1.61
CA GLU A 411 25.75 35.16 2.20
C GLU A 411 24.60 36.11 1.80
N GLN A 412 24.21 36.13 0.52
CA GLN A 412 23.08 36.94 0.06
C GLN A 412 21.75 36.45 0.66
N MET A 413 21.56 35.13 0.75
CA MET A 413 20.37 34.54 1.35
C MET A 413 20.25 34.87 2.85
N LEU A 414 21.36 34.90 3.60
CA LEU A 414 21.41 35.35 4.99
C LEU A 414 21.00 36.83 5.16
N VAL A 415 21.30 37.70 4.19
CA VAL A 415 20.85 39.11 4.21
C VAL A 415 19.34 39.20 3.93
N ILE A 416 18.85 38.42 2.95
CA ILE A 416 17.43 38.35 2.57
C ILE A 416 16.55 37.87 3.75
N ASP A 417 16.98 36.81 4.45
CA ASP A 417 16.32 36.24 5.63
C ASP A 417 16.27 37.26 6.80
N LYS A 418 17.41 37.88 7.12
CA LYS A 418 17.48 38.94 8.16
C LYS A 418 16.57 40.13 7.87
N ASN A 419 16.50 40.56 6.60
CA ASN A 419 15.63 41.67 6.19
C ASN A 419 14.14 41.32 6.36
N TYR A 420 13.76 40.04 6.25
CA TYR A 420 12.40 39.59 6.53
C TYR A 420 12.10 39.64 8.04
N GLN A 421 13.04 39.17 8.87
CA GLN A 421 12.87 39.10 10.34
C GLN A 421 12.75 40.47 11.02
N GLY A 422 13.28 41.54 10.42
CA GLY A 422 13.24 42.89 10.97
C GLY A 422 11.87 43.61 10.93
N ASN A 423 10.88 43.08 10.19
CA ASN A 423 9.63 43.78 9.88
C ASN A 423 8.39 43.32 10.68
N VAL A 424 8.53 42.50 11.73
CA VAL A 424 7.39 41.96 12.49
C VAL A 424 7.36 42.45 13.94
N SER A 425 6.39 43.30 14.27
CA SER A 425 6.18 43.84 15.62
C SER A 425 4.85 43.39 16.25
N VAL A 426 4.86 42.35 17.12
CA VAL A 426 3.80 42.10 18.12
C VAL A 426 4.43 41.55 19.41
N GLN A 427 3.86 41.90 20.56
CA GLN A 427 4.43 41.70 21.91
C GLN A 427 4.25 40.28 22.49
N PRO A 428 5.09 39.87 23.47
CA PRO A 428 5.00 38.57 24.13
C PRO A 428 4.05 38.57 25.34
N ILE A 429 3.29 37.47 25.53
CA ILE A 429 2.59 37.15 26.78
C ILE A 429 3.21 35.90 27.41
N GLN A 430 3.38 35.95 28.73
CA GLN A 430 4.27 35.07 29.49
C GLN A 430 3.69 33.66 29.73
N ALA A 431 4.50 32.63 29.52
CA ALA A 431 4.22 31.28 29.99
C ALA A 431 4.50 31.17 31.51
N ARG A 432 3.47 30.85 32.31
CA ARG A 432 3.67 30.39 33.70
C ARG A 432 3.78 28.87 33.75
N SER A 433 4.87 28.40 34.34
CA SER A 433 5.06 26.99 34.68
C SER A 433 4.35 26.62 35.99
N THR A 434 3.61 25.51 36.01
CA THR A 434 3.44 24.68 37.21
C THR A 434 3.38 23.21 36.83
N ALA A 435 4.18 22.39 37.51
CA ALA A 435 4.25 20.96 37.26
C ALA A 435 3.05 20.21 37.87
N GLY A 436 2.65 19.12 37.22
CA GLY A 436 1.56 18.24 37.66
C GLY A 436 1.53 16.99 36.79
N GLY A 437 2.50 16.10 36.97
CA GLY A 437 2.66 14.95 36.09
C GLY A 437 1.61 13.86 36.35
N HIS A 438 1.15 13.18 35.29
CA HIS A 438 0.66 11.80 35.37
C HIS A 438 1.07 11.01 34.13
N LYS A 439 1.67 9.83 34.35
CA LYS A 439 2.10 8.92 33.29
C LYS A 439 0.87 8.34 32.58
N ARG A 440 0.74 8.50 31.27
CA ARG A 440 -0.01 7.53 30.45
C ARG A 440 0.82 7.01 29.29
N LYS A 441 1.00 5.69 29.31
CA LYS A 441 1.60 4.87 28.26
C LYS A 441 0.85 5.14 26.95
N ARG A 442 1.55 5.23 25.83
CA ARG A 442 1.00 4.83 24.53
C ARG A 442 1.78 3.63 24.04
N GLN A 443 1.07 2.51 23.91
CA GLN A 443 1.61 1.26 23.39
C GLN A 443 2.20 1.45 22.00
N SER A 444 3.25 0.71 21.73
CA SER A 444 3.74 0.45 20.39
C SER A 444 2.67 -0.28 19.58
N GLN A 445 2.26 0.30 18.46
CA GLN A 445 2.00 -0.51 17.28
C GLN A 445 3.24 -0.39 16.38
N ASN A 446 3.89 -1.53 16.16
CA ASN A 446 4.74 -1.72 15.00
C ASN A 446 3.84 -1.70 13.76
N GLN A 447 4.40 -1.39 12.59
CA GLN A 447 4.03 -2.01 11.31
C GLN A 447 4.89 -1.46 10.17
N ALA A 448 5.69 -2.34 9.57
CA ALA A 448 6.25 -2.14 8.24
C ALA A 448 5.49 -3.02 7.26
N SER A 449 5.02 -2.45 6.15
CA SER A 449 4.74 -3.13 4.88
C SER A 449 3.99 -4.48 4.92
N GLN A 450 3.03 -4.65 5.83
CA GLN A 450 1.85 -5.48 5.58
C GLN A 450 0.68 -4.51 5.41
N LEU A 451 -0.04 -4.59 4.28
CA LEU A 451 -1.33 -3.91 4.15
C LEU A 451 -2.35 -4.73 4.93
N TYR A 452 -2.67 -4.27 6.14
CA TYR A 452 -3.66 -4.93 6.98
C TYR A 452 -5.03 -4.82 6.33
N ASP A 453 -5.65 -5.97 6.14
CA ASP A 453 -7.03 -6.08 5.69
C ASP A 453 -7.99 -5.84 6.86
N VAL A 454 -7.90 -4.63 7.41
CA VAL A 454 -8.62 -4.17 8.59
C VAL A 454 -9.28 -2.85 8.23
N TRP A 455 -10.61 -2.88 8.14
CA TRP A 455 -11.43 -1.69 7.97
C TRP A 455 -11.31 -0.78 9.20
N GLN A 456 -10.95 0.48 8.97
CA GLN A 456 -10.86 1.50 10.01
C GLN A 456 -12.13 2.35 9.98
N SER A 457 -12.86 2.40 11.09
CA SER A 457 -14.01 3.29 11.22
C SER A 457 -13.60 4.67 11.71
N SER A 458 -14.09 5.70 11.03
CA SER A 458 -14.02 7.10 11.43
C SER A 458 -15.44 7.67 11.58
N SER A 459 -15.57 8.85 12.19
CA SER A 459 -16.85 9.56 12.31
C SER A 459 -16.85 10.82 11.46
N ASP A 460 -17.70 10.86 10.44
CA ASP A 460 -17.95 12.08 9.67
C ASP A 460 -19.10 12.88 10.30
N ASN A 461 -18.78 13.53 11.44
CA ASN A 461 -19.75 14.40 12.12
C ASN A 461 -20.17 15.61 11.26
N LYS A 462 -19.41 15.97 10.21
CA LYS A 462 -19.77 17.08 9.29
C LYS A 462 -20.88 16.63 8.35
N PHE A 463 -20.71 15.48 7.68
CA PHE A 463 -21.76 14.87 6.86
C PHE A 463 -22.99 14.56 7.71
N ALA A 464 -22.81 13.93 8.88
CA ALA A 464 -23.91 13.56 9.76
C ALA A 464 -24.72 14.79 10.23
N ALA A 465 -24.07 15.89 10.62
CA ALA A 465 -24.78 17.12 10.98
C ALA A 465 -25.58 17.70 9.80
N HIS A 466 -25.02 17.69 8.59
CA HIS A 466 -25.72 18.15 7.38
C HIS A 466 -26.95 17.27 7.07
N PHE A 467 -26.76 15.95 7.04
CA PHE A 467 -27.85 15.02 6.75
C PHE A 467 -28.98 15.08 7.79
N LEU A 468 -28.64 15.12 9.09
CA LEU A 468 -29.65 15.20 10.16
C LEU A 468 -30.41 16.54 10.15
N GLY A 469 -29.80 17.62 9.64
CA GLY A 469 -30.49 18.87 9.32
C GLY A 469 -31.42 18.77 8.10
N LEU A 470 -30.99 18.04 7.05
CA LEU A 470 -31.77 17.85 5.81
C LEU A 470 -33.00 16.96 5.99
N VAL A 471 -32.85 15.83 6.69
CA VAL A 471 -33.95 14.88 6.96
C VAL A 471 -34.88 15.38 8.05
N GLY A 472 -34.40 16.29 8.91
CA GLY A 472 -35.07 16.73 10.12
C GLY A 472 -34.91 15.70 11.24
N TRP A 473 -34.24 16.08 12.33
CA TRP A 473 -33.93 15.17 13.44
C TRP A 473 -35.17 14.44 13.98
N ASP A 474 -36.30 15.13 14.15
CA ASP A 474 -37.53 14.54 14.69
C ASP A 474 -38.10 13.38 13.84
N ASN A 475 -37.76 13.28 12.56
CA ASN A 475 -38.18 12.17 11.67
C ASN A 475 -37.32 10.91 11.84
N VAL A 476 -36.12 11.03 12.40
CA VAL A 476 -35.13 9.93 12.55
C VAL A 476 -34.65 9.75 14.00
N LYS A 477 -35.22 10.52 14.94
CA LYS A 477 -34.93 10.48 16.37
C LYS A 477 -35.42 9.15 16.95
N PRO A 478 -34.58 8.43 17.73
CA PRO A 478 -35.01 7.18 18.37
C PRO A 478 -36.13 7.43 19.37
N ASP A 479 -37.15 6.57 19.37
CA ASP A 479 -38.24 6.65 20.34
C ASP A 479 -37.73 6.36 21.77
N SER A 480 -37.87 7.32 22.67
CA SER A 480 -37.48 7.16 24.07
C SER A 480 -38.31 6.10 24.82
N ASN A 481 -39.51 5.75 24.37
CA ASN A 481 -40.32 4.69 25.00
C ASN A 481 -39.85 3.29 24.61
N SER A 482 -39.22 3.15 23.44
CA SER A 482 -38.60 1.91 22.94
C SER A 482 -37.16 1.72 23.43
N ALA A 483 -36.62 2.66 24.24
CA ALA A 483 -35.28 2.57 24.81
C ALA A 483 -35.22 1.53 25.95
N LEU A 484 -34.16 0.72 25.95
CA LEU A 484 -33.80 -0.11 27.09
C LEU A 484 -33.32 0.77 28.25
N SER A 485 -33.89 0.58 29.45
CA SER A 485 -33.77 1.50 30.58
C SER A 485 -33.45 0.86 31.93
N ASN A 486 -33.36 -0.47 32.02
CA ASN A 486 -33.03 -1.16 33.26
C ASN A 486 -31.51 -1.17 33.44
N LEU A 487 -31.02 -0.38 34.41
CA LEU A 487 -29.59 -0.12 34.58
C LEU A 487 -29.14 -0.43 36.01
N CYS A 488 -28.05 -1.17 36.15
CA CYS A 488 -27.42 -1.37 37.45
C CYS A 488 -26.88 -0.06 38.03
N ALA A 489 -26.63 -0.05 39.35
CA ALA A 489 -26.10 1.10 40.07
C ALA A 489 -24.79 1.67 39.48
N ARG A 490 -23.98 0.88 38.76
CA ARG A 490 -22.80 1.39 38.04
C ARG A 490 -23.21 2.17 36.79
N CYS A 491 -24.10 1.60 35.97
CA CYS A 491 -24.50 2.18 34.69
C CYS A 491 -25.44 3.40 34.85
N SER A 492 -26.33 3.40 35.84
CA SER A 492 -27.22 4.55 36.13
C SER A 492 -26.48 5.76 36.73
N ASN A 493 -25.31 5.53 37.34
CA ASN A 493 -24.43 6.57 37.88
C ASN A 493 -23.48 7.19 36.83
N ILE A 494 -23.54 6.79 35.55
CA ILE A 494 -22.77 7.47 34.49
C ILE A 494 -23.40 8.83 34.22
N LYS A 495 -22.71 9.92 34.60
CA LYS A 495 -23.20 11.31 34.48
C LYS A 495 -22.38 12.20 33.53
N THR A 496 -21.34 11.68 32.89
CA THR A 496 -20.40 12.43 32.04
C THR A 496 -19.90 11.57 30.89
N THR A 497 -19.38 12.22 29.85
CA THR A 497 -18.74 11.63 28.68
C THR A 497 -17.21 11.79 28.73
N PRO A 498 -16.41 10.84 28.22
CA PRO A 498 -16.82 9.51 27.75
C PRO A 498 -17.37 8.65 28.90
N LEU A 499 -18.20 7.66 28.56
CA LEU A 499 -18.77 6.70 29.51
C LEU A 499 -17.65 5.94 30.24
N PHE A 500 -16.52 5.70 29.55
CA PHE A 500 -15.35 4.99 30.07
C PHE A 500 -14.04 5.74 29.77
N SER A 501 -13.49 6.43 30.77
CA SER A 501 -12.30 7.31 30.65
C SER A 501 -10.93 6.58 30.71
N SER A 502 -10.95 5.26 30.86
CA SER A 502 -9.77 4.38 30.79
C SER A 502 -10.16 2.92 30.64
N SER A 503 -9.23 2.07 30.23
CA SER A 503 -9.42 0.63 30.19
C SER A 503 -9.80 0.06 31.55
N PHE A 504 -10.95 -0.58 31.65
CA PHE A 504 -11.47 -1.19 32.88
C PHE A 504 -11.93 -2.63 32.62
N ALA A 505 -12.04 -3.43 33.68
CA ALA A 505 -12.51 -4.81 33.59
C ALA A 505 -14.04 -4.85 33.46
N VAL A 506 -14.55 -5.72 32.59
CA VAL A 506 -15.99 -5.86 32.36
C VAL A 506 -16.62 -6.73 33.45
N GLU A 507 -17.17 -6.10 34.49
CA GLU A 507 -18.12 -6.80 35.39
C GLU A 507 -19.52 -6.72 34.76
N ILE A 508 -20.10 -7.86 34.43
CA ILE A 508 -21.45 -7.97 33.86
C ILE A 508 -22.45 -8.20 34.98
N GLN A 509 -23.58 -7.50 34.95
CA GLN A 509 -24.71 -7.73 35.86
C GLN A 509 -25.93 -8.12 35.02
N ALA A 510 -26.51 -9.29 35.31
CA ALA A 510 -27.57 -9.90 34.49
C ALA A 510 -28.83 -9.02 34.33
N ASN A 511 -29.12 -8.16 35.32
CA ASN A 511 -30.30 -7.29 35.34
C ASN A 511 -29.98 -5.85 34.87
N CYS A 512 -29.04 -5.68 33.94
CA CYS A 512 -28.68 -4.37 33.38
C CYS A 512 -28.56 -4.44 31.87
N ASP A 513 -29.42 -3.73 31.15
CA ASP A 513 -29.53 -3.78 29.70
C ASP A 513 -28.23 -3.40 28.98
N LEU A 514 -27.51 -2.40 29.51
CA LEU A 514 -26.19 -2.00 28.98
C LEU A 514 -25.12 -3.08 29.22
N CYS A 515 -25.17 -3.78 30.35
CA CYS A 515 -24.26 -4.90 30.62
C CYS A 515 -24.60 -6.11 29.73
N SER A 516 -25.88 -6.42 29.56
CA SER A 516 -26.35 -7.52 28.71
C SER A 516 -26.04 -7.26 27.23
N MET A 517 -26.22 -6.03 26.75
CA MET A 517 -25.83 -5.62 25.40
C MET A 517 -24.32 -5.78 25.17
N LEU A 518 -23.49 -5.41 26.16
CA LEU A 518 -22.04 -5.61 26.12
C LEU A 518 -21.67 -7.11 26.16
N SER A 519 -22.37 -7.92 26.97
CA SER A 519 -22.19 -9.38 26.99
C SER A 519 -22.42 -9.99 25.62
N ILE A 520 -23.58 -9.72 25.02
CA ILE A 520 -23.97 -10.24 23.70
C ILE A 520 -22.96 -9.80 22.62
N ALA A 521 -22.42 -8.59 22.72
CA ALA A 521 -21.38 -8.13 21.79
C ALA A 521 -20.04 -8.87 21.98
N LEU A 522 -19.64 -9.18 23.23
CA LEU A 522 -18.45 -9.98 23.53
C LEU A 522 -18.62 -11.45 23.08
N ASP A 523 -19.77 -12.05 23.35
CA ASP A 523 -20.12 -13.42 22.95
C ASP A 523 -20.07 -13.58 21.41
N LYS A 524 -20.58 -12.58 20.67
CA LYS A 524 -20.48 -12.53 19.19
C LYS A 524 -19.04 -12.48 18.66
N GLN A 525 -18.10 -11.97 19.45
CA GLN A 525 -16.67 -11.95 19.12
C GLN A 525 -15.93 -13.20 19.66
N GLY A 526 -16.66 -14.21 20.16
CA GLY A 526 -16.09 -15.44 20.73
C GLY A 526 -15.49 -15.29 22.13
N ILE A 527 -15.74 -14.17 22.82
CA ILE A 527 -15.17 -13.85 24.13
C ILE A 527 -16.14 -14.30 25.23
N THR A 528 -16.05 -15.57 25.62
CA THR A 528 -17.00 -16.24 26.54
C THR A 528 -16.71 -16.04 28.04
N SER A 529 -15.56 -15.46 28.40
CA SER A 529 -15.25 -15.06 29.78
C SER A 529 -14.95 -13.56 29.85
N PRO A 530 -15.85 -12.74 30.43
CA PRO A 530 -15.62 -11.30 30.58
C PRO A 530 -14.53 -10.95 31.61
N GLU A 531 -14.16 -11.88 32.49
CA GLU A 531 -13.19 -11.64 33.55
C GLU A 531 -11.80 -11.27 32.98
N GLY A 532 -11.35 -10.05 33.28
CA GLY A 532 -10.07 -9.53 32.78
C GLY A 532 -10.13 -8.89 31.39
N VAL A 533 -11.25 -8.98 30.66
CA VAL A 533 -11.43 -8.28 29.38
C VAL A 533 -11.38 -6.77 29.62
N ARG A 534 -10.51 -6.07 28.88
CA ARG A 534 -10.37 -4.62 28.94
C ARG A 534 -11.02 -3.97 27.73
N ILE A 535 -12.07 -3.19 27.98
CA ILE A 535 -12.70 -2.36 26.96
C ILE A 535 -12.25 -0.89 27.07
N GLN A 536 -12.26 -0.20 25.94
CA GLN A 536 -11.91 1.22 25.81
C GLN A 536 -12.97 1.93 24.96
N GLN A 537 -13.18 3.23 25.23
CA GLN A 537 -14.01 4.09 24.40
C GLN A 537 -13.12 5.03 23.57
N LYS A 538 -13.34 5.08 22.26
CA LYS A 538 -12.60 5.91 21.30
C LYS A 538 -13.55 6.33 20.17
N ASP A 539 -13.55 7.62 19.82
CA ASP A 539 -14.21 8.19 18.64
C ASP A 539 -15.69 7.77 18.42
N GLY A 540 -16.49 7.75 19.50
CA GLY A 540 -17.90 7.36 19.43
C GLY A 540 -18.17 5.86 19.46
N ALA A 541 -17.16 5.03 19.74
CA ALA A 541 -17.29 3.58 19.83
C ALA A 541 -16.62 3.00 21.08
N ILE A 542 -17.15 1.88 21.58
CA ILE A 542 -16.61 1.09 22.69
C ILE A 542 -16.17 -0.24 22.12
N GLY A 543 -14.91 -0.63 22.33
CA GLY A 543 -14.34 -1.89 21.82
C GLY A 543 -13.33 -2.49 22.79
N VAL A 544 -12.90 -3.72 22.53
CA VAL A 544 -11.75 -4.32 23.25
C VAL A 544 -10.48 -3.57 22.82
N VAL A 545 -9.50 -3.45 23.71
CA VAL A 545 -8.19 -2.88 23.36
C VAL A 545 -7.55 -3.72 22.24
N ASP A 546 -7.16 -3.07 21.14
CA ASP A 546 -6.59 -3.68 19.93
C ASP A 546 -7.52 -4.69 19.19
N ALA A 547 -8.85 -4.62 19.37
CA ALA A 547 -9.84 -5.47 18.68
C ALA A 547 -11.09 -4.69 18.18
N PRO A 548 -12.08 -5.34 17.53
CA PRO A 548 -13.25 -4.68 16.96
C PRO A 548 -14.08 -3.85 17.96
N TYR A 549 -14.82 -2.87 17.41
CA TYR A 549 -15.82 -2.13 18.16
C TYR A 549 -17.02 -3.02 18.47
N LEU A 550 -17.45 -3.01 19.74
CA LEU A 550 -18.56 -3.78 20.28
C LEU A 550 -19.85 -2.97 20.28
N LEU A 551 -19.77 -1.72 20.73
CA LEU A 551 -20.89 -0.79 20.85
C LEU A 551 -20.56 0.56 20.20
N SER A 552 -21.58 1.27 19.75
CA SER A 552 -21.52 2.67 19.32
C SER A 552 -22.20 3.57 20.34
N VAL A 553 -21.71 4.80 20.50
CA VAL A 553 -22.26 5.83 21.40
C VAL A 553 -22.59 7.06 20.57
N TYR A 554 -23.89 7.28 20.35
CA TYR A 554 -24.40 8.41 19.59
C TYR A 554 -24.90 9.53 20.50
N SER A 555 -24.79 10.78 20.07
CA SER A 555 -25.37 11.94 20.76
C SER A 555 -26.47 12.60 19.94
N GLU A 556 -27.31 13.40 20.59
CA GLU A 556 -28.29 14.24 19.91
C GLU A 556 -27.59 15.34 19.08
N PRO A 557 -28.12 15.74 17.90
CA PRO A 557 -27.63 16.90 17.17
C PRO A 557 -27.76 18.19 18.00
N GLY A 558 -26.69 18.97 18.07
CA GLY A 558 -26.62 20.20 18.87
C GLY A 558 -25.39 21.03 18.53
N GLN A 559 -25.11 22.08 19.31
CA GLN A 559 -23.99 23.01 19.05
C GLN A 559 -22.60 22.33 19.10
N SER A 560 -22.45 21.22 19.83
CA SER A 560 -21.21 20.46 19.93
C SER A 560 -21.47 18.99 20.26
N VAL A 561 -20.73 18.09 19.62
CA VAL A 561 -20.77 16.64 19.92
C VAL A 561 -20.02 16.35 21.23
N PRO A 562 -20.60 15.64 22.21
CA PRO A 562 -19.94 15.27 23.47
C PRO A 562 -18.68 14.43 23.27
N HIS A 563 -17.69 14.58 24.15
CA HIS A 563 -16.39 13.92 23.98
C HIS A 563 -16.49 12.39 24.13
N GLY A 564 -16.19 11.68 23.04
CA GLY A 564 -16.30 10.21 22.98
C GLY A 564 -17.67 9.70 22.51
N ALA A 565 -18.58 10.59 22.11
CA ALA A 565 -19.75 10.27 21.30
C ALA A 565 -19.53 10.66 19.83
N ARG A 566 -20.44 10.25 18.94
CA ARG A 566 -20.52 10.69 17.53
C ARG A 566 -21.96 11.04 17.14
N LEU A 567 -22.16 11.81 16.08
CA LEU A 567 -23.47 11.87 15.43
C LEU A 567 -23.69 10.58 14.64
N GLY A 568 -24.96 10.22 14.43
CA GLY A 568 -25.33 8.99 13.73
C GLY A 568 -26.78 8.62 13.94
N LEU A 569 -27.13 7.41 13.49
CA LEU A 569 -28.49 6.87 13.53
C LEU A 569 -28.53 5.65 14.48
N PRO A 570 -29.00 5.82 15.73
CA PRO A 570 -29.15 4.71 16.68
C PRO A 570 -30.17 3.69 16.19
N GLN A 571 -31.30 4.19 15.69
CA GLN A 571 -32.29 3.45 14.89
C GLN A 571 -32.08 3.81 13.42
N LEU A 572 -31.96 2.80 12.55
CA LEU A 572 -31.80 3.02 11.11
C LEU A 572 -33.17 3.33 10.46
N PRO A 573 -33.20 4.11 9.35
CA PRO A 573 -34.38 4.27 8.52
C PRO A 573 -34.99 2.94 8.06
N GLY A 574 -36.29 2.94 7.78
CA GLY A 574 -36.97 1.79 7.18
C GLY A 574 -36.46 1.51 5.77
N GLN A 575 -36.37 0.24 5.38
CA GLN A 575 -35.92 -0.10 4.03
C GLN A 575 -36.91 0.40 2.98
N GLY A 576 -36.44 1.24 2.05
CA GLY A 576 -37.27 1.93 1.07
C GLY A 576 -38.07 3.11 1.62
N SER A 577 -37.77 3.63 2.82
CA SER A 577 -38.43 4.83 3.37
C SER A 577 -37.93 6.12 2.71
N THR A 578 -38.68 7.21 2.90
CA THR A 578 -38.31 8.55 2.41
C THR A 578 -36.95 8.99 2.96
N GLU A 579 -36.70 8.71 4.24
CA GLU A 579 -35.49 9.07 4.99
C GLU A 579 -34.29 8.27 4.47
N GLN A 580 -34.46 6.97 4.19
CA GLN A 580 -33.43 6.16 3.55
C GLN A 580 -33.10 6.70 2.15
N PHE A 581 -34.10 7.01 1.32
CA PHE A 581 -33.84 7.56 -0.01
C PHE A 581 -33.21 8.95 0.03
N LEU A 582 -33.53 9.79 1.02
CA LEU A 582 -32.82 11.06 1.24
C LEU A 582 -31.34 10.80 1.54
N LEU A 583 -31.00 9.82 2.37
CA LEU A 583 -29.60 9.45 2.67
C LEU A 583 -28.86 8.97 1.41
N LEU A 584 -29.45 8.06 0.63
CA LEU A 584 -28.84 7.54 -0.60
C LEU A 584 -28.62 8.65 -1.65
N LYS A 585 -29.58 9.57 -1.79
CA LYS A 585 -29.44 10.73 -2.69
C LYS A 585 -28.36 11.70 -2.20
N GLU A 586 -28.24 11.90 -0.89
CA GLU A 586 -27.25 12.80 -0.31
C GLU A 586 -25.82 12.24 -0.41
N TRP A 587 -25.61 10.93 -0.20
CA TRP A 587 -24.34 10.26 -0.53
C TRP A 587 -23.99 10.40 -2.01
N ALA A 588 -24.96 10.20 -2.91
CA ALA A 588 -24.74 10.36 -4.34
C ALA A 588 -24.39 11.82 -4.72
N ARG A 589 -25.03 12.81 -4.07
CA ARG A 589 -24.76 14.24 -4.25
C ARG A 589 -23.34 14.60 -3.81
N VAL A 590 -22.94 14.23 -2.60
CA VAL A 590 -21.58 14.48 -2.06
C VAL A 590 -20.53 13.78 -2.93
N CYS A 591 -20.75 12.52 -3.28
CA CYS A 591 -19.86 11.76 -4.18
C CYS A 591 -19.76 12.35 -5.60
N GLY A 592 -20.81 13.00 -6.11
CA GLY A 592 -20.79 13.70 -7.40
C GLY A 592 -20.05 15.03 -7.37
N LEU A 593 -20.20 15.80 -6.28
CA LEU A 593 -19.72 17.18 -6.18
C LEU A 593 -18.35 17.28 -5.52
N GLU A 594 -18.10 16.57 -4.42
CA GLU A 594 -16.93 16.75 -3.56
C GLU A 594 -15.82 15.72 -3.86
N HIS A 595 -16.16 14.52 -4.35
CA HIS A 595 -15.17 13.47 -4.61
C HIS A 595 -14.62 13.53 -6.04
N GLU A 596 -13.52 14.27 -6.25
CA GLU A 596 -12.86 14.37 -7.57
C GLU A 596 -12.53 13.00 -8.18
N LYS A 597 -12.04 12.05 -7.37
CA LYS A 597 -11.72 10.68 -7.80
C LYS A 597 -12.94 9.89 -8.31
N CYS A 598 -14.16 10.33 -8.02
CA CYS A 598 -15.43 9.69 -8.42
C CYS A 598 -16.07 10.33 -9.65
N ARG A 599 -15.52 11.43 -10.18
CA ARG A 599 -15.98 12.04 -11.43
C ARG A 599 -15.50 11.19 -12.62
N PRO A 600 -16.31 11.02 -13.69
CA PRO A 600 -15.87 10.28 -14.88
C PRO A 600 -14.68 10.99 -15.54
N GLY A 601 -13.66 10.23 -15.96
CA GLY A 601 -12.45 10.78 -16.60
C GLY A 601 -12.69 11.32 -18.01
N GLU A 602 -11.70 12.06 -18.55
CA GLU A 602 -11.76 12.72 -19.86
C GLU A 602 -12.00 11.76 -21.04
N ASP A 603 -11.64 10.48 -20.94
CA ASP A 603 -11.95 9.47 -21.97
C ASP A 603 -13.43 9.02 -21.97
N GLN A 604 -14.25 9.43 -20.99
CA GLN A 604 -15.66 9.02 -20.83
C GLN A 604 -16.69 10.08 -21.27
N VAL A 605 -16.31 11.05 -22.12
CA VAL A 605 -17.20 12.15 -22.58
C VAL A 605 -18.51 11.65 -23.21
N VAL A 606 -18.49 10.48 -23.85
CA VAL A 606 -19.72 9.81 -24.33
C VAL A 606 -20.15 8.74 -23.33
N LYS A 607 -21.31 8.96 -22.70
CA LYS A 607 -21.93 7.99 -21.80
C LYS A 607 -22.34 6.73 -22.55
N ALA A 608 -21.59 5.65 -22.37
CA ALA A 608 -21.89 4.36 -22.98
C ALA A 608 -23.18 3.79 -22.41
N MET A 609 -24.22 3.69 -23.25
CA MET A 609 -25.51 3.12 -22.88
C MET A 609 -25.54 1.61 -23.15
N PRO A 610 -26.14 0.78 -22.29
CA PRO A 610 -26.42 -0.62 -22.60
C PRO A 610 -27.39 -0.72 -23.78
N THR A 611 -27.46 -1.87 -24.46
CA THR A 611 -28.34 -2.02 -25.64
C THR A 611 -29.82 -1.83 -25.30
N ARG A 612 -30.23 -2.28 -24.12
CA ARG A 612 -31.61 -2.24 -23.63
C ARG A 612 -31.65 -1.82 -22.16
N LEU A 613 -32.73 -1.15 -21.79
CA LEU A 613 -33.04 -0.70 -20.43
C LEU A 613 -34.49 -0.99 -20.09
N ILE A 614 -34.80 -1.05 -18.81
CA ILE A 614 -36.16 -1.08 -18.28
C ILE A 614 -36.52 0.37 -17.92
N SER A 615 -37.57 0.92 -18.53
CA SER A 615 -38.21 2.13 -17.99
C SER A 615 -38.95 1.76 -16.73
N VAL A 616 -38.65 2.45 -15.62
CA VAL A 616 -39.37 2.28 -14.34
C VAL A 616 -40.54 3.25 -14.21
N GLN A 617 -40.90 4.00 -15.24
CA GLN A 617 -42.16 4.75 -15.29
C GLN A 617 -43.33 3.79 -15.53
N GLU A 618 -44.59 4.24 -15.35
CA GLU A 618 -45.76 3.41 -15.65
C GLU A 618 -46.26 3.64 -17.09
N PRO A 619 -46.53 2.58 -17.87
CA PRO A 619 -46.31 1.16 -17.56
C PRO A 619 -44.81 0.81 -17.58
N VAL A 620 -44.35 0.00 -16.61
CA VAL A 620 -42.97 -0.52 -16.62
C VAL A 620 -42.77 -1.36 -17.89
N HIS A 621 -41.70 -1.11 -18.65
CA HIS A 621 -41.44 -1.81 -19.91
C HIS A 621 -39.95 -1.83 -20.31
N LEU A 622 -39.58 -2.77 -21.17
CA LEU A 622 -38.25 -2.86 -21.77
C LEU A 622 -38.15 -1.95 -23.00
N LEU A 623 -37.05 -1.24 -23.20
CA LEU A 623 -36.80 -0.43 -24.40
C LEU A 623 -35.38 -0.64 -24.92
N ASP A 624 -35.19 -0.41 -26.21
CA ASP A 624 -33.85 -0.35 -26.82
C ASP A 624 -33.29 1.06 -26.63
N SER A 625 -32.08 1.18 -26.10
CA SER A 625 -31.51 2.49 -25.71
C SER A 625 -31.26 3.43 -26.88
N SER A 626 -31.27 2.93 -28.12
CA SER A 626 -31.26 3.75 -29.34
C SER A 626 -32.54 4.57 -29.56
N SER A 627 -33.61 4.30 -28.79
CA SER A 627 -34.86 5.07 -28.81
C SER A 627 -34.89 6.26 -27.84
N ILE A 628 -33.83 6.45 -27.03
CA ILE A 628 -33.72 7.52 -26.03
C ILE A 628 -32.38 8.26 -26.15
N ASN A 629 -32.33 9.48 -25.62
CA ASN A 629 -31.06 10.20 -25.46
C ASN A 629 -30.21 9.55 -24.35
N PRO A 630 -28.86 9.61 -24.43
CA PRO A 630 -27.98 9.15 -23.35
C PRO A 630 -28.34 9.81 -22.01
N THR A 631 -28.53 9.00 -20.97
CA THR A 631 -29.16 9.43 -19.71
C THR A 631 -28.70 8.57 -18.53
N ASP A 632 -29.06 8.92 -17.29
CA ASP A 632 -28.76 8.11 -16.11
C ASP A 632 -29.64 6.87 -16.01
N TYR A 633 -29.00 5.75 -15.70
CA TYR A 633 -29.62 4.48 -15.36
C TYR A 633 -28.89 3.85 -14.17
N ILE A 634 -29.58 2.98 -13.45
CA ILE A 634 -29.02 2.16 -12.37
C ILE A 634 -28.84 0.72 -12.90
N ALA A 635 -27.79 0.03 -12.47
CA ALA A 635 -27.59 -1.39 -12.74
C ALA A 635 -27.90 -2.24 -11.49
N LEU A 636 -28.37 -3.48 -11.66
CA LEU A 636 -28.62 -4.43 -10.57
C LEU A 636 -27.63 -5.60 -10.61
N SER A 637 -26.77 -5.68 -9.58
CA SER A 637 -25.98 -6.87 -9.25
C SER A 637 -26.79 -7.73 -8.26
N HIS A 638 -27.15 -8.95 -8.65
CA HIS A 638 -27.98 -9.84 -7.83
C HIS A 638 -27.64 -11.33 -7.99
N CYS A 639 -27.94 -12.13 -6.96
CA CYS A 639 -27.89 -13.58 -7.09
C CYS A 639 -29.18 -14.11 -7.74
N TRP A 640 -29.07 -14.80 -8.86
CA TRP A 640 -30.23 -15.43 -9.52
C TRP A 640 -30.90 -16.50 -8.64
N GLY A 641 -30.12 -17.23 -7.83
CA GLY A 641 -30.57 -18.36 -7.00
C GLY A 641 -30.79 -19.67 -7.76
N LYS A 642 -31.15 -20.74 -7.04
CA LYS A 642 -31.54 -22.05 -7.60
C LYS A 642 -33.06 -22.09 -7.82
N LEU A 643 -33.53 -21.40 -8.87
CA LEU A 643 -34.95 -21.25 -9.20
C LEU A 643 -35.44 -22.28 -10.22
N THR A 644 -36.70 -22.69 -10.10
CA THR A 644 -37.43 -23.45 -11.14
C THR A 644 -37.77 -22.57 -12.35
N GLU A 645 -38.10 -23.15 -13.50
CA GLU A 645 -38.39 -22.37 -14.73
C GLU A 645 -39.62 -21.46 -14.61
N ASP A 646 -40.59 -21.80 -13.76
CA ASP A 646 -41.76 -20.97 -13.45
C ASP A 646 -41.44 -19.80 -12.50
N GLN A 647 -40.39 -19.92 -11.68
CA GLN A 647 -39.88 -18.86 -10.80
C GLN A 647 -38.94 -17.89 -11.51
N LYS A 648 -38.35 -18.29 -12.64
CA LYS A 648 -37.48 -17.43 -13.46
C LYS A 648 -38.30 -16.42 -14.25
N PHE A 649 -37.94 -15.15 -14.15
CA PHE A 649 -38.49 -14.10 -15.00
C PHE A 649 -37.36 -13.52 -15.85
N CYS A 650 -37.27 -13.99 -17.10
CA CYS A 650 -36.22 -13.59 -18.04
C CYS A 650 -36.78 -13.17 -19.40
N THR A 651 -35.98 -12.42 -20.16
CA THR A 651 -36.26 -12.10 -21.56
C THR A 651 -35.81 -13.25 -22.47
N TYR A 652 -36.72 -13.66 -23.34
CA TYR A 652 -36.56 -14.69 -24.35
C TYR A 652 -37.11 -14.17 -25.69
N LYS A 653 -36.71 -14.79 -26.81
CA LYS A 653 -37.25 -14.46 -28.15
C LYS A 653 -38.78 -14.50 -28.19
N ARG A 654 -39.40 -15.41 -27.43
CA ARG A 654 -40.86 -15.59 -27.35
C ARG A 654 -41.62 -14.49 -26.60
N ASN A 655 -40.99 -13.74 -25.68
CA ASN A 655 -41.68 -12.76 -24.82
C ASN A 655 -41.17 -11.31 -24.98
N ILE A 656 -40.03 -11.07 -25.62
CA ILE A 656 -39.45 -9.72 -25.76
C ILE A 656 -40.43 -8.68 -26.34
N ALA A 657 -41.28 -9.05 -27.31
CA ALA A 657 -42.28 -8.14 -27.88
C ALA A 657 -43.34 -7.71 -26.86
N GLN A 658 -43.74 -8.61 -25.96
CA GLN A 658 -44.64 -8.29 -24.85
C GLN A 658 -43.94 -7.38 -23.83
N LEU A 659 -42.72 -7.74 -23.41
CA LEU A 659 -41.95 -6.99 -22.41
C LEU A 659 -41.63 -5.55 -22.89
N ARG A 660 -41.50 -5.33 -24.21
CA ARG A 660 -41.38 -4.00 -24.80
C ARG A 660 -42.64 -3.14 -24.72
N THR A 661 -43.82 -3.77 -24.58
CA THR A 661 -45.10 -3.06 -24.43
C THR A 661 -45.45 -2.84 -22.96
N LYS A 662 -45.32 -3.89 -22.14
CA LYS A 662 -45.52 -3.85 -20.69
C LYS A 662 -44.88 -5.06 -20.03
N ILE A 663 -44.18 -4.81 -18.92
CA ILE A 663 -43.78 -5.79 -17.92
C ILE A 663 -44.87 -5.83 -16.85
N ASP A 664 -45.35 -7.03 -16.54
CA ASP A 664 -46.31 -7.25 -15.48
C ASP A 664 -45.59 -7.24 -14.13
N THR A 665 -45.71 -6.12 -13.39
CA THR A 665 -44.99 -5.87 -12.14
C THR A 665 -45.35 -6.86 -11.04
N ASP A 666 -46.58 -7.37 -11.01
CA ASP A 666 -47.03 -8.30 -9.97
C ASP A 666 -46.41 -9.69 -10.13
N ARG A 667 -45.97 -10.01 -11.35
CA ARG A 667 -45.25 -11.24 -11.71
C ARG A 667 -43.73 -11.12 -11.57
N LEU A 668 -43.20 -9.93 -11.28
CA LEU A 668 -41.76 -9.76 -11.11
C LEU A 668 -41.26 -10.39 -9.79
N PRO A 669 -40.14 -11.14 -9.82
CA PRO A 669 -39.43 -11.57 -8.63
C PRO A 669 -39.17 -10.39 -7.67
N LYS A 670 -39.23 -10.64 -6.35
CA LYS A 670 -39.21 -9.57 -5.35
C LYS A 670 -37.96 -8.69 -5.46
N THR A 671 -36.79 -9.27 -5.70
CA THR A 671 -35.53 -8.54 -5.92
C THR A 671 -35.61 -7.56 -7.10
N PHE A 672 -36.41 -7.84 -8.13
CA PHE A 672 -36.60 -6.93 -9.27
C PHE A 672 -37.59 -5.81 -8.96
N ARG A 673 -38.64 -6.10 -8.17
CA ARG A 673 -39.58 -5.08 -7.66
C ARG A 673 -38.87 -4.11 -6.71
N ASP A 674 -38.06 -4.63 -5.80
CA ASP A 674 -37.24 -3.85 -4.87
C ASP A 674 -36.26 -2.94 -5.64
N ALA A 675 -35.60 -3.46 -6.69
CA ALA A 675 -34.72 -2.66 -7.55
C ALA A 675 -35.47 -1.54 -8.30
N ILE A 676 -36.70 -1.78 -8.77
CA ILE A 676 -37.58 -0.75 -9.35
C ILE A 676 -37.90 0.33 -8.30
N VAL A 677 -38.25 -0.07 -7.07
CA VAL A 677 -38.55 0.84 -5.95
C VAL A 677 -37.35 1.72 -5.61
N VAL A 678 -36.14 1.16 -5.47
CA VAL A 678 -34.91 1.94 -5.23
C VAL A 678 -34.60 2.87 -6.40
N THR A 679 -34.75 2.41 -7.65
CA THR A 679 -34.48 3.23 -8.84
C THR A 679 -35.38 4.47 -8.87
N ARG A 680 -36.68 4.29 -8.58
CA ARG A 680 -37.64 5.38 -8.40
C ARG A 680 -37.28 6.30 -7.23
N GLY A 681 -36.92 5.75 -6.07
CA GLY A 681 -36.55 6.52 -4.86
C GLY A 681 -35.30 7.40 -5.04
N MET A 682 -34.35 6.94 -5.85
CA MET A 682 -33.16 7.68 -6.30
C MET A 682 -33.48 8.77 -7.34
N GLY A 683 -34.70 8.82 -7.88
CA GLY A 683 -35.10 9.76 -8.94
C GLY A 683 -34.64 9.37 -10.34
N ILE A 684 -34.18 8.14 -10.55
CA ILE A 684 -33.70 7.63 -11.84
C ILE A 684 -34.85 6.92 -12.57
N GLN A 685 -34.88 7.04 -13.90
CA GLN A 685 -36.00 6.56 -14.73
C GLN A 685 -35.73 5.19 -15.39
N TYR A 686 -34.48 4.73 -15.37
CA TYR A 686 -34.04 3.55 -16.10
C TYR A 686 -33.24 2.59 -15.24
N LEU A 687 -33.51 1.29 -15.39
CA LEU A 687 -32.87 0.20 -14.66
C LEU A 687 -32.33 -0.85 -15.66
N TRP A 688 -31.15 -1.39 -15.38
CA TRP A 688 -30.58 -2.52 -16.10
C TRP A 688 -30.53 -3.76 -15.19
N ILE A 689 -31.08 -4.87 -15.69
CA ILE A 689 -31.03 -6.19 -15.06
C ILE A 689 -30.65 -7.20 -16.15
N ASP A 690 -29.58 -7.96 -15.96
CA ASP A 690 -29.05 -8.94 -16.93
C ASP A 690 -30.14 -9.90 -17.47
N SER A 691 -30.98 -10.43 -16.58
CA SER A 691 -32.07 -11.37 -16.84
C SER A 691 -33.12 -10.81 -17.80
N LEU A 692 -33.30 -9.48 -17.82
CA LEU A 692 -34.33 -8.79 -18.62
C LEU A 692 -33.74 -8.03 -19.81
N CYS A 693 -32.52 -7.51 -19.68
CA CYS A 693 -31.86 -6.72 -20.71
C CYS A 693 -31.04 -7.58 -21.69
N ILE A 694 -30.86 -8.88 -21.42
CA ILE A 694 -30.20 -9.86 -22.30
C ILE A 694 -31.22 -10.96 -22.69
N ILE A 695 -31.21 -11.37 -23.97
CA ILE A 695 -32.11 -12.42 -24.50
C ILE A 695 -31.49 -13.79 -24.22
N GLN A 696 -31.99 -14.50 -23.21
CA GLN A 696 -31.34 -15.68 -22.64
C GLN A 696 -31.30 -16.90 -23.59
N ASP A 697 -32.28 -17.04 -24.50
CA ASP A 697 -32.34 -18.08 -25.53
C ASP A 697 -31.69 -17.65 -26.88
N ASN A 698 -30.83 -16.62 -26.84
CA ASN A 698 -30.12 -16.12 -28.01
C ASN A 698 -28.60 -16.05 -27.78
N ALA A 699 -27.87 -17.09 -28.20
CA ALA A 699 -26.42 -17.17 -28.04
C ALA A 699 -25.63 -16.01 -28.69
N MET A 700 -26.15 -15.37 -29.75
CA MET A 700 -25.49 -14.21 -30.35
C MET A 700 -25.68 -12.94 -29.51
N ASP A 701 -26.91 -12.71 -29.05
CA ASP A 701 -27.25 -11.59 -28.16
C ASP A 701 -26.52 -11.70 -26.82
N TRP A 702 -26.55 -12.89 -26.19
CA TRP A 702 -25.81 -13.17 -24.96
C TRP A 702 -24.30 -12.91 -25.13
N LYS A 703 -23.69 -13.37 -26.25
CA LYS A 703 -22.27 -13.12 -26.52
C LYS A 703 -21.97 -11.63 -26.70
N GLN A 704 -22.88 -10.88 -27.33
CA GLN A 704 -22.74 -9.45 -27.54
C GLN A 704 -22.87 -8.67 -26.22
N GLU A 705 -23.89 -8.96 -25.41
CA GLU A 705 -24.14 -8.22 -24.16
C GLU A 705 -23.15 -8.59 -23.06
N ALA A 706 -22.75 -9.87 -22.94
CA ALA A 706 -21.68 -10.28 -22.02
C ALA A 706 -20.35 -9.57 -22.34
N GLY A 707 -20.07 -9.31 -23.63
CA GLY A 707 -18.92 -8.50 -24.07
C GLY A 707 -19.03 -7.00 -23.72
N LYS A 708 -20.23 -6.49 -23.44
CA LYS A 708 -20.49 -5.09 -23.07
C LYS A 708 -20.53 -4.83 -21.56
N MET A 709 -20.36 -5.84 -20.71
CA MET A 709 -20.43 -5.70 -19.24
C MET A 709 -19.51 -4.58 -18.69
N GLU A 710 -18.36 -4.30 -19.33
CA GLU A 710 -17.52 -3.12 -19.01
C GLU A 710 -18.29 -1.80 -19.10
N GLN A 711 -19.03 -1.62 -20.18
CA GLN A 711 -19.78 -0.42 -20.50
C GLN A 711 -21.01 -0.30 -19.60
N VAL A 712 -21.72 -1.42 -19.34
CA VAL A 712 -22.92 -1.47 -18.50
C VAL A 712 -22.64 -0.97 -17.08
N PHE A 713 -21.63 -1.51 -16.40
CA PHE A 713 -21.39 -1.18 -14.99
C PHE A 713 -20.62 0.13 -14.80
N SER A 714 -19.68 0.46 -15.70
CA SER A 714 -18.97 1.74 -15.59
C SER A 714 -19.78 2.96 -16.08
N GLY A 715 -20.72 2.76 -17.00
CA GLY A 715 -21.66 3.79 -17.49
C GLY A 715 -22.83 4.10 -16.55
N ALA A 716 -23.14 3.21 -15.60
CA ALA A 716 -24.22 3.39 -14.65
C ALA A 716 -24.02 4.62 -13.75
N TYR A 717 -25.13 5.17 -13.25
CA TYR A 717 -25.10 6.23 -12.22
C TYR A 717 -24.56 5.70 -10.89
N CYS A 718 -25.08 4.54 -10.49
CA CYS A 718 -24.61 3.65 -9.44
C CYS A 718 -25.17 2.23 -9.69
N THR A 719 -24.59 1.24 -9.02
CA THR A 719 -25.06 -0.15 -9.04
C THR A 719 -25.75 -0.49 -7.72
N ILE A 720 -26.91 -1.14 -7.77
CA ILE A 720 -27.54 -1.77 -6.61
C ILE A 720 -26.92 -3.16 -6.44
N GLY A 721 -26.26 -3.40 -5.31
CA GLY A 721 -25.92 -4.74 -4.84
C GLY A 721 -27.03 -5.28 -3.95
N ALA A 722 -27.77 -6.28 -4.44
CA ALA A 722 -28.79 -7.00 -3.67
C ALA A 722 -28.14 -8.00 -2.69
N THR A 723 -27.25 -7.51 -1.82
CA THR A 723 -26.30 -8.31 -1.04
C THR A 723 -26.97 -9.23 0.00
N ALA A 724 -28.11 -8.83 0.54
CA ALA A 724 -28.94 -9.67 1.43
C ALA A 724 -29.68 -10.81 0.70
N ALA A 725 -29.88 -10.71 -0.62
CA ALA A 725 -30.71 -11.62 -1.40
C ALA A 725 -29.89 -12.80 -1.95
N LYS A 726 -30.32 -14.02 -1.66
CA LYS A 726 -29.72 -15.27 -2.16
C LYS A 726 -30.33 -15.71 -3.48
N SER A 727 -31.49 -15.16 -3.84
CA SER A 727 -32.19 -15.39 -5.09
C SER A 727 -32.92 -14.14 -5.61
N SER A 728 -33.42 -14.22 -6.85
CA SER A 728 -34.28 -13.16 -7.41
C SER A 728 -35.63 -13.02 -6.70
N VAL A 729 -36.09 -14.04 -5.96
CA VAL A 729 -37.42 -14.02 -5.31
C VAL A 729 -37.40 -13.54 -3.86
N ASP A 730 -36.23 -13.42 -3.22
CA ASP A 730 -36.10 -13.11 -1.79
C ASP A 730 -36.42 -11.64 -1.45
N GLY A 731 -36.08 -10.71 -2.36
CA GLY A 731 -36.02 -9.28 -2.07
C GLY A 731 -34.86 -8.90 -1.17
N PHE A 732 -34.61 -7.60 -1.08
CA PHE A 732 -33.60 -7.00 -0.21
C PHE A 732 -34.14 -5.82 0.63
N LEU A 733 -35.30 -5.25 0.28
CA LEU A 733 -36.01 -4.26 1.10
C LEU A 733 -36.91 -4.93 2.18
N ASN A 734 -36.42 -6.01 2.78
CA ASN A 734 -37.11 -6.73 3.85
C ASN A 734 -37.01 -5.97 5.19
N ASP A 735 -37.98 -6.14 6.09
CA ASP A 735 -37.85 -5.60 7.45
C ASP A 735 -36.62 -6.18 8.16
N ARG A 736 -35.83 -5.31 8.79
CA ARG A 736 -34.66 -5.71 9.58
C ARG A 736 -35.05 -5.86 11.04
N SER A 737 -34.35 -6.74 11.76
CA SER A 737 -34.48 -6.83 13.21
C SER A 737 -34.14 -5.47 13.86
N PRO A 738 -35.01 -4.91 14.72
CA PRO A 738 -34.73 -3.63 15.38
C PRO A 738 -33.41 -3.68 16.16
N ARG A 739 -32.56 -2.68 15.95
CA ARG A 739 -31.30 -2.53 16.69
C ARG A 739 -31.62 -2.08 18.12
N PRO A 740 -31.28 -2.85 19.17
CA PRO A 740 -31.55 -2.44 20.54
C PRO A 740 -30.66 -1.26 20.91
N TYR A 741 -31.19 -0.33 21.70
CA TYR A 741 -30.44 0.80 22.23
C TYR A 741 -30.80 1.11 23.68
N VAL A 742 -29.80 1.58 24.44
CA VAL A 742 -29.96 2.14 25.79
C VAL A 742 -29.86 3.65 25.70
N GLN A 743 -30.79 4.37 26.33
CA GLN A 743 -30.71 5.83 26.48
C GLN A 743 -30.00 6.19 27.80
N LEU A 744 -29.06 7.14 27.76
CA LEU A 744 -28.47 7.76 28.95
C LEU A 744 -28.56 9.28 28.88
N ASP A 745 -29.12 9.90 29.91
CA ASP A 745 -29.10 11.35 30.11
C ASP A 745 -27.86 11.73 30.96
N THR A 746 -26.92 12.46 30.35
CA THR A 746 -25.66 12.90 30.99
C THR A 746 -25.61 14.43 31.11
N LYS A 747 -24.65 14.95 31.88
CA LYS A 747 -24.40 16.41 31.96
C LYS A 747 -24.01 17.04 30.63
N ASP A 748 -23.45 16.25 29.72
CA ASP A 748 -22.96 16.70 28.41
C ASP A 748 -24.02 16.54 27.31
N GLY A 749 -25.19 15.98 27.64
CA GLY A 749 -26.30 15.73 26.71
C GLY A 749 -26.89 14.33 26.81
N ARG A 750 -27.90 14.07 25.98
CA ARG A 750 -28.53 12.75 25.81
C ARG A 750 -27.71 11.89 24.84
N LEU A 751 -27.58 10.61 25.19
CA LEU A 751 -26.82 9.62 24.45
C LEU A 751 -27.65 8.36 24.19
N TRP A 752 -27.37 7.70 23.08
CA TRP A 752 -27.87 6.37 22.74
C TRP A 752 -26.71 5.41 22.53
N ILE A 753 -26.73 4.28 23.23
CA ILE A 753 -25.72 3.23 23.13
C ILE A 753 -26.34 2.02 22.46
N CYS A 754 -25.72 1.54 21.38
CA CYS A 754 -26.23 0.47 20.54
C CYS A 754 -25.11 -0.53 20.21
N PRO A 755 -25.40 -1.78 19.78
CA PRO A 755 -24.40 -2.65 19.18
C PRO A 755 -23.74 -1.95 17.97
N ALA A 756 -22.41 -2.07 17.85
CA ALA A 756 -21.71 -1.66 16.63
C ALA A 756 -22.07 -2.65 15.51
N ILE A 757 -22.38 -2.13 14.32
CA ILE A 757 -22.81 -2.91 13.14
C ILE A 757 -22.05 -2.54 11.86
N ASP A 758 -21.03 -1.69 12.00
CA ASP A 758 -20.24 -1.18 10.88
C ASP A 758 -19.15 -2.20 10.50
N ASP A 759 -19.55 -3.30 9.86
CA ASP A 759 -18.66 -4.39 9.43
C ASP A 759 -18.90 -4.73 7.94
N PHE A 760 -18.35 -3.90 7.06
CA PHE A 760 -18.41 -4.10 5.62
C PHE A 760 -17.73 -5.39 5.16
N ARG A 761 -16.73 -5.90 5.90
CA ARG A 761 -16.06 -7.16 5.58
C ARG A 761 -17.02 -8.34 5.75
N GLN A 762 -17.76 -8.39 6.86
CA GLN A 762 -18.76 -9.43 7.10
C GLN A 762 -19.99 -9.24 6.21
N ASP A 763 -20.48 -8.01 6.07
CA ASP A 763 -21.74 -7.72 5.39
C ASP A 763 -21.65 -7.71 3.86
N VAL A 764 -20.47 -7.43 3.27
CA VAL A 764 -20.28 -7.30 1.82
C VAL A 764 -19.17 -8.20 1.30
N ASP A 765 -17.94 -8.10 1.80
CA ASP A 765 -16.81 -8.87 1.22
C ASP A 765 -16.98 -10.39 1.41
N ALA A 766 -17.51 -10.82 2.56
CA ALA A 766 -17.81 -12.22 2.88
C ALA A 766 -19.23 -12.68 2.48
N ALA A 767 -20.03 -11.82 1.84
CA ALA A 767 -21.41 -12.14 1.48
C ALA A 767 -21.52 -13.23 0.40
N GLU A 768 -22.61 -14.01 0.42
CA GLU A 768 -22.84 -15.13 -0.51
C GLU A 768 -22.74 -14.70 -1.99
N ILE A 769 -23.28 -13.52 -2.31
CA ILE A 769 -23.21 -12.92 -3.66
C ILE A 769 -21.76 -12.63 -4.10
N SER A 770 -20.91 -12.17 -3.17
CA SER A 770 -19.51 -11.80 -3.44
C SER A 770 -18.63 -13.02 -3.72
N THR A 771 -19.11 -14.23 -3.43
CA THR A 771 -18.44 -15.47 -3.85
C THR A 771 -18.61 -15.79 -5.35
N ARG A 772 -19.42 -15.04 -6.12
CA ARG A 772 -19.69 -15.30 -7.54
C ARG A 772 -18.71 -14.55 -8.45
N GLY A 773 -18.14 -15.24 -9.44
CA GLY A 773 -17.12 -14.68 -10.34
C GLY A 773 -17.55 -13.42 -11.11
N TRP A 774 -18.79 -13.38 -11.60
CA TRP A 774 -19.36 -12.21 -12.28
C TRP A 774 -19.44 -10.97 -11.39
N VAL A 775 -19.80 -11.14 -10.11
CA VAL A 775 -20.05 -10.04 -9.16
C VAL A 775 -18.79 -9.23 -8.87
N LEU A 776 -17.60 -9.86 -8.93
CA LEU A 776 -16.33 -9.15 -8.81
C LEU A 776 -16.13 -8.15 -9.97
N GLN A 777 -16.47 -8.55 -11.21
CA GLN A 777 -16.45 -7.66 -12.37
C GLN A 777 -17.48 -6.53 -12.21
N GLU A 778 -18.70 -6.86 -11.82
CA GLU A 778 -19.80 -5.90 -11.63
C GLU A 778 -19.41 -4.82 -10.60
N ARG A 779 -18.85 -5.22 -9.44
CA ARG A 779 -18.40 -4.31 -8.39
C ARG A 779 -17.20 -3.46 -8.79
N LEU A 780 -16.12 -4.07 -9.33
CA LEU A 780 -14.89 -3.35 -9.70
C LEU A 780 -15.06 -2.33 -10.83
N LEU A 781 -16.05 -2.52 -11.71
CA LEU A 781 -16.34 -1.59 -12.79
C LEU A 781 -17.34 -0.50 -12.38
N SER A 782 -18.08 -0.71 -11.29
CA SER A 782 -19.06 0.24 -10.79
C SER A 782 -18.35 1.40 -10.10
N ARG A 783 -18.60 2.63 -10.57
CA ARG A 783 -18.02 3.84 -9.97
C ARG A 783 -18.52 4.07 -8.54
N ARG A 784 -19.72 3.59 -8.25
CA ARG A 784 -20.47 3.69 -6.99
C ARG A 784 -21.35 2.44 -6.84
N THR A 785 -21.39 1.84 -5.65
CA THR A 785 -22.26 0.70 -5.37
C THR A 785 -23.05 0.92 -4.07
N ILE A 786 -24.36 0.67 -4.13
CA ILE A 786 -25.27 0.68 -2.97
C ILE A 786 -25.50 -0.77 -2.55
N HIS A 787 -24.91 -1.20 -1.43
CA HIS A 787 -25.06 -2.56 -0.92
C HIS A 787 -26.21 -2.63 0.07
N PHE A 788 -27.29 -3.30 -0.30
CA PHE A 788 -28.40 -3.61 0.62
C PHE A 788 -28.09 -4.92 1.32
N THR A 789 -27.63 -4.85 2.58
CA THR A 789 -27.25 -6.02 3.40
C THR A 789 -28.34 -6.30 4.45
N SER A 790 -28.24 -7.43 5.13
CA SER A 790 -29.19 -7.83 6.17
C SER A 790 -29.14 -6.92 7.41
N ASN A 791 -28.04 -6.19 7.63
CA ASN A 791 -27.80 -5.36 8.80
C ASN A 791 -28.00 -3.86 8.49
N GLN A 792 -27.40 -3.36 7.40
CA GLN A 792 -27.51 -1.96 6.98
C GLN A 792 -27.32 -1.76 5.46
N VAL A 793 -27.55 -0.54 4.97
CA VAL A 793 -27.09 -0.12 3.63
C VAL A 793 -25.67 0.46 3.72
N TYR A 794 -24.83 0.13 2.74
CA TYR A 794 -23.54 0.78 2.53
C TYR A 794 -23.47 1.46 1.16
N TRP A 795 -22.74 2.57 1.07
CA TRP A 795 -22.36 3.23 -0.18
C TRP A 795 -20.85 3.13 -0.37
N GLU A 796 -20.39 2.33 -1.35
CA GLU A 796 -18.98 2.21 -1.73
C GLU A 796 -18.65 3.15 -2.90
N CYS A 797 -17.56 3.90 -2.80
CA CYS A 797 -17.03 4.76 -3.88
C CYS A 797 -15.52 5.03 -3.74
N GLY A 798 -14.98 5.91 -4.60
CA GLY A 798 -13.56 6.31 -4.67
C GLY A 798 -12.90 6.89 -3.41
N GLU A 799 -13.70 7.19 -2.38
CA GLU A 799 -13.25 7.72 -1.07
C GLU A 799 -13.67 6.79 0.09
N GLY A 800 -13.79 5.49 -0.18
CA GLY A 800 -14.16 4.48 0.81
C GLY A 800 -15.67 4.23 0.91
N VAL A 801 -16.11 3.78 2.08
CA VAL A 801 -17.46 3.27 2.32
C VAL A 801 -18.19 4.13 3.36
N GLN A 802 -19.40 4.58 3.02
CA GLN A 802 -20.32 5.23 3.97
C GLN A 802 -21.33 4.21 4.49
N CYS A 803 -21.62 4.24 5.79
CA CYS A 803 -22.54 3.35 6.49
C CYS A 803 -23.86 4.06 6.81
N GLU A 804 -24.99 3.34 6.79
CA GLU A 804 -26.31 3.87 7.18
C GLU A 804 -26.36 4.38 8.63
N THR A 805 -25.42 3.96 9.49
CA THR A 805 -25.19 4.54 10.83
C THR A 805 -24.65 5.98 10.83
N LEU A 806 -24.31 6.53 9.65
CA LEU A 806 -23.51 7.75 9.40
C LEU A 806 -22.03 7.62 9.82
N GLY A 807 -21.53 6.38 9.96
CA GLY A 807 -20.10 6.09 10.04
C GLY A 807 -19.43 6.04 8.66
N HIS A 808 -18.11 6.27 8.63
CA HIS A 808 -17.28 6.11 7.43
C HIS A 808 -16.22 5.03 7.67
N LEU A 809 -15.99 4.17 6.68
CA LEU A 809 -15.03 3.07 6.72
C LEU A 809 -14.00 3.21 5.60
N GLU A 810 -12.73 3.13 5.97
CA GLU A 810 -11.59 3.07 5.02
C GLU A 810 -10.81 1.77 5.19
N ASN A 811 -10.33 1.20 4.07
CA ASN A 811 -9.38 0.09 4.08
C ASN A 811 -8.28 0.40 3.05
N PRO A 812 -7.01 0.63 3.48
CA PRO A 812 -5.91 0.92 2.57
C PRO A 812 -5.63 -0.17 1.51
N ARG A 813 -6.08 -1.41 1.74
CA ARG A 813 -5.99 -2.52 0.77
C ARG A 813 -7.16 -2.56 -0.22
N ALA A 814 -8.29 -1.91 0.10
CA ALA A 814 -9.46 -1.80 -0.79
C ALA A 814 -9.25 -0.81 -1.97
N ALA A 815 -8.05 -0.24 -2.12
CA ALA A 815 -7.71 0.69 -3.19
C ALA A 815 -8.02 0.19 -4.62
N LEU A 816 -8.14 -1.12 -4.85
CA LEU A 816 -8.59 -1.68 -6.13
C LEU A 816 -10.13 -1.80 -6.22
N THR A 817 -10.77 -2.32 -5.17
CA THR A 817 -12.23 -2.60 -5.13
C THR A 817 -13.07 -1.33 -5.07
N SER A 818 -12.51 -0.29 -4.46
CA SER A 818 -13.16 1.01 -4.31
C SER A 818 -12.58 2.05 -5.30
N ASP A 819 -11.95 1.63 -6.41
CA ASP A 819 -11.48 2.58 -7.44
C ASP A 819 -12.61 3.01 -8.38
N ALA A 820 -13.22 4.16 -8.07
CA ALA A 820 -14.29 4.74 -8.88
C ALA A 820 -13.91 5.08 -10.32
N ASN A 821 -12.62 5.06 -10.68
CA ASN A 821 -12.13 5.12 -12.06
C ASN A 821 -11.12 3.99 -12.33
N PHE A 822 -11.47 2.76 -11.95
CA PHE A 822 -10.66 1.56 -12.15
C PHE A 822 -9.95 1.56 -13.52
N PRO A 823 -8.63 1.29 -13.62
CA PRO A 823 -7.67 0.98 -12.57
C PRO A 823 -6.73 2.17 -12.28
N ASN A 824 -7.24 3.40 -12.20
CA ASN A 824 -6.43 4.59 -11.93
C ASN A 824 -5.63 4.51 -10.62
N SER A 825 -6.13 3.83 -9.59
CA SER A 825 -5.39 3.56 -8.36
C SER A 825 -4.18 2.64 -8.61
N ALA A 826 -4.35 1.62 -9.47
CA ALA A 826 -3.27 0.73 -9.89
C ALA A 826 -2.14 1.49 -10.58
N LEU A 827 -2.48 2.45 -11.45
CA LEU A 827 -1.49 3.24 -12.20
C LEU A 827 -0.60 4.13 -11.31
N ARG A 828 -1.05 4.48 -10.10
CA ARG A 828 -0.24 5.24 -9.12
C ARG A 828 0.91 4.45 -8.53
N PHE A 829 0.86 3.12 -8.59
CA PHE A 829 1.98 2.28 -8.17
C PHE A 829 3.08 2.23 -9.24
N TYR A 830 4.33 2.07 -8.79
CA TYR A 830 5.44 1.70 -9.65
C TYR A 830 5.21 0.31 -10.29
N ARG A 831 6.05 -0.07 -11.27
CA ARG A 831 5.86 -1.24 -12.15
C ARG A 831 5.57 -2.54 -11.39
N ASP A 832 6.20 -2.72 -10.25
CA ASP A 832 6.13 -3.87 -9.35
C ASP A 832 4.77 -3.96 -8.65
N GLY A 833 4.30 -2.84 -8.09
CA GLY A 833 3.01 -2.76 -7.40
C GLY A 833 1.85 -2.98 -8.35
N ARG A 834 1.96 -2.49 -9.61
CA ARG A 834 1.00 -2.80 -10.68
C ARG A 834 0.91 -4.32 -10.90
N GLN A 835 2.06 -5.00 -11.00
CA GLN A 835 2.08 -6.44 -11.21
C GLN A 835 1.50 -7.23 -10.03
N MET A 836 1.90 -6.93 -8.80
CA MET A 836 1.37 -7.63 -7.61
C MET A 836 -0.14 -7.48 -7.49
N LEU A 837 -0.67 -6.29 -7.81
CA LEU A 837 -2.10 -5.99 -7.79
C LEU A 837 -2.89 -6.78 -8.85
N MET A 838 -2.31 -7.01 -10.03
CA MET A 838 -2.88 -7.85 -11.09
C MET A 838 -2.85 -9.34 -10.70
N GLN A 839 -1.78 -9.80 -10.03
CA GLN A 839 -1.67 -11.15 -9.49
C GLN A 839 -2.75 -11.39 -8.42
N ASP A 840 -2.84 -10.52 -7.41
CA ASP A 840 -3.86 -10.55 -6.34
C ASP A 840 -5.30 -10.49 -6.88
N LEU A 841 -5.56 -9.73 -7.96
CA LEU A 841 -6.87 -9.72 -8.64
C LEU A 841 -7.23 -11.09 -9.23
N TYR A 842 -6.32 -11.74 -9.95
CA TYR A 842 -6.58 -13.04 -10.59
C TYR A 842 -6.61 -14.21 -9.59
N GLU A 843 -5.81 -14.15 -8.52
CA GLU A 843 -5.91 -15.08 -7.39
C GLU A 843 -7.27 -14.97 -6.69
N ARG A 844 -7.73 -13.74 -6.41
CA ARG A 844 -9.08 -13.52 -5.86
C ARG A 844 -10.16 -14.03 -6.82
N TYR A 845 -10.10 -13.66 -8.10
CA TYR A 845 -11.09 -14.06 -9.09
C TYR A 845 -11.21 -15.59 -9.27
N THR A 846 -10.08 -16.31 -9.35
CA THR A 846 -10.11 -17.77 -9.58
C THR A 846 -10.65 -18.58 -8.40
N ARG A 847 -10.66 -18.01 -7.19
CA ARG A 847 -11.33 -18.56 -6.00
C ARG A 847 -12.85 -18.34 -6.00
N LEU A 848 -13.40 -17.58 -6.94
CA LEU A 848 -14.84 -17.33 -7.05
C LEU A 848 -15.58 -18.43 -7.82
N ASN A 849 -16.82 -18.66 -7.40
CA ASN A 849 -17.74 -19.63 -7.97
C ASN A 849 -18.31 -19.15 -9.30
N LEU A 850 -18.32 -20.04 -10.29
CA LEU A 850 -18.99 -19.88 -11.58
C LEU A 850 -19.88 -21.09 -11.84
N THR A 851 -21.17 -20.86 -12.11
CA THR A 851 -22.13 -21.94 -12.41
C THR A 851 -21.77 -22.69 -13.69
N VAL A 852 -21.18 -21.98 -14.66
CA VAL A 852 -20.72 -22.52 -15.94
C VAL A 852 -19.21 -22.27 -16.03
N PRO A 853 -18.35 -23.30 -15.90
CA PRO A 853 -16.89 -23.10 -15.87
C PRO A 853 -16.30 -22.42 -17.12
N THR A 854 -16.93 -22.58 -18.28
CA THR A 854 -16.49 -21.94 -19.54
C THR A 854 -16.70 -20.42 -19.56
N ASP A 855 -17.51 -19.86 -18.65
CA ASP A 855 -17.69 -18.41 -18.48
C ASP A 855 -16.47 -17.75 -17.82
N ARG A 856 -15.52 -18.52 -17.25
CA ARG A 856 -14.29 -18.02 -16.59
C ARG A 856 -13.47 -17.05 -17.45
N SER A 857 -13.48 -17.24 -18.77
CA SER A 857 -12.81 -16.32 -19.71
C SER A 857 -13.62 -15.07 -20.06
N VAL A 858 -14.95 -15.12 -19.89
CA VAL A 858 -15.87 -14.03 -20.26
C VAL A 858 -16.08 -13.09 -19.06
N ALA A 859 -16.28 -13.65 -17.87
CA ALA A 859 -16.57 -12.96 -16.61
C ALA A 859 -15.36 -12.22 -15.97
N ILE A 860 -14.22 -12.18 -16.68
CA ILE A 860 -13.06 -11.32 -16.35
C ILE A 860 -12.68 -10.40 -17.52
N LEU A 861 -13.22 -10.63 -18.72
CA LEU A 861 -12.75 -10.01 -19.97
C LEU A 861 -12.83 -8.47 -19.93
N GLY A 862 -13.86 -7.91 -19.28
CA GLY A 862 -14.00 -6.47 -19.11
C GLY A 862 -12.88 -5.87 -18.23
N LEU A 863 -12.50 -6.56 -17.15
CA LEU A 863 -11.40 -6.15 -16.28
C LEU A 863 -10.04 -6.31 -16.99
N GLU A 864 -9.81 -7.43 -17.67
CA GLU A 864 -8.61 -7.69 -18.46
C GLU A 864 -8.42 -6.62 -19.55
N THR A 865 -9.47 -6.32 -20.32
CA THR A 865 -9.46 -5.29 -21.38
C THR A 865 -9.15 -3.90 -20.83
N ARG A 866 -9.75 -3.54 -19.69
CA ARG A 866 -9.58 -2.22 -19.08
C ARG A 866 -8.21 -2.05 -18.44
N LEU A 867 -7.66 -3.09 -17.82
CA LEU A 867 -6.27 -3.15 -17.36
C LEU A 867 -5.29 -3.05 -18.53
N ALA A 868 -5.54 -3.76 -19.64
CA ALA A 868 -4.69 -3.73 -20.83
C ALA A 868 -4.58 -2.33 -21.43
N ARG A 869 -5.74 -1.65 -21.57
CA ARG A 869 -5.86 -0.24 -22.01
C ARG A 869 -5.04 0.70 -21.11
N ALA A 870 -5.25 0.60 -19.80
CA ALA A 870 -4.58 1.44 -18.80
C ALA A 870 -3.06 1.23 -18.74
N LEU A 871 -2.60 -0.01 -18.85
CA LEU A 871 -1.19 -0.40 -18.85
C LEU A 871 -0.51 -0.22 -20.21
N LYS A 872 -1.25 0.17 -21.26
CA LYS A 872 -0.78 0.32 -22.65
C LYS A 872 -0.10 -0.95 -23.18
N THR A 873 -0.68 -2.11 -22.88
CA THR A 873 -0.16 -3.46 -23.21
C THR A 873 -1.23 -4.29 -23.92
N GLN A 874 -0.84 -5.35 -24.64
CA GLN A 874 -1.79 -6.39 -25.03
C GLN A 874 -2.12 -7.30 -23.84
N ALA A 875 -3.32 -7.88 -23.83
CA ALA A 875 -3.73 -8.94 -22.93
C ALA A 875 -4.56 -9.99 -23.66
N ALA A 876 -4.40 -11.26 -23.28
CA ALA A 876 -5.16 -12.38 -23.77
C ALA A 876 -4.99 -13.59 -22.83
N TYR A 877 -6.04 -14.39 -22.72
CA TYR A 877 -6.07 -15.61 -21.91
C TYR A 877 -5.68 -15.40 -20.43
N GLY A 878 -6.03 -14.24 -19.86
CA GLY A 878 -5.71 -13.90 -18.47
C GLY A 878 -4.22 -13.62 -18.25
N LEU A 879 -3.50 -13.22 -19.30
CA LEU A 879 -2.08 -12.83 -19.27
C LEU A 879 -1.88 -11.50 -20.01
N PHE A 880 -0.89 -10.73 -19.57
CA PHE A 880 -0.52 -9.44 -20.17
C PHE A 880 0.87 -9.52 -20.80
N ASP A 881 1.03 -9.03 -22.02
CA ASP A 881 2.27 -9.04 -22.80
C ASP A 881 3.49 -8.52 -22.00
N THR A 882 3.36 -7.32 -21.42
CA THR A 882 4.39 -6.66 -20.59
C THR A 882 4.87 -7.48 -19.38
N TYR A 883 4.09 -8.48 -18.96
CA TYR A 883 4.33 -9.31 -17.78
C TYR A 883 4.29 -10.82 -18.08
N PHE A 884 4.31 -11.21 -19.36
CA PHE A 884 3.96 -12.56 -19.82
C PHE A 884 4.77 -13.68 -19.13
N ALA A 885 6.10 -13.53 -19.06
CA ALA A 885 6.98 -14.53 -18.45
C ALA A 885 6.60 -14.87 -17.00
N ARG A 886 6.40 -13.85 -16.15
CA ARG A 886 5.96 -14.04 -14.76
C ARG A 886 4.50 -14.51 -14.67
N GLY A 887 3.68 -14.09 -15.63
CA GLY A 887 2.29 -14.55 -15.76
C GLY A 887 2.16 -16.06 -16.02
N LEU A 888 3.14 -16.69 -16.70
CA LEU A 888 3.18 -18.15 -16.87
C LEU A 888 3.45 -18.92 -15.56
N LEU A 889 4.02 -18.26 -14.54
CA LEU A 889 4.41 -18.87 -13.26
C LEU A 889 3.29 -18.83 -12.22
N TRP A 890 2.06 -19.15 -12.64
CA TRP A 890 0.97 -19.54 -11.76
C TRP A 890 1.10 -21.02 -11.36
N LYS A 891 0.52 -21.39 -10.22
CA LYS A 891 0.39 -22.74 -9.63
C LYS A 891 -1.05 -22.93 -9.11
N ARG A 892 -1.44 -24.17 -8.79
CA ARG A 892 -2.71 -24.40 -8.05
C ARG A 892 -2.63 -23.78 -6.65
N GLY A 893 -3.70 -23.10 -6.23
CA GLY A 893 -3.86 -22.49 -4.90
C GLY A 893 -4.72 -23.32 -3.95
N GLN A 894 -4.71 -24.65 -4.14
CA GLN A 894 -5.59 -25.63 -3.50
C GLN A 894 -4.93 -27.03 -3.51
N GLU A 895 -5.27 -27.88 -2.54
CA GLU A 895 -4.71 -29.23 -2.42
C GLU A 895 -5.22 -30.22 -3.49
N SER A 896 -6.43 -30.02 -4.00
CA SER A 896 -7.03 -30.86 -5.03
C SER A 896 -6.51 -30.55 -6.45
N SER A 897 -6.51 -31.57 -7.31
CA SER A 897 -6.24 -31.42 -8.75
C SER A 897 -7.20 -30.45 -9.42
N MET A 898 -6.74 -29.76 -10.46
CA MET A 898 -7.55 -28.79 -11.22
C MET A 898 -8.09 -29.45 -12.50
N PRO A 899 -9.39 -29.83 -12.59
CA PRO A 899 -9.91 -30.46 -13.80
C PRO A 899 -9.91 -29.49 -15.00
N ILE A 900 -9.78 -30.05 -16.20
CA ILE A 900 -9.82 -29.29 -17.46
C ILE A 900 -11.23 -28.73 -17.70
N ILE A 901 -11.33 -27.46 -18.12
CA ILE A 901 -12.62 -26.85 -18.48
C ILE A 901 -13.02 -27.34 -19.88
N PRO A 902 -14.22 -27.93 -20.06
CA PRO A 902 -14.66 -28.50 -21.35
C PRO A 902 -15.15 -27.40 -22.30
N TYR A 903 -14.22 -26.63 -22.87
CA TYR A 903 -14.51 -25.68 -23.94
C TYR A 903 -14.98 -26.41 -25.21
N LYS A 904 -15.87 -25.77 -25.97
CA LYS A 904 -16.29 -26.26 -27.29
C LYS A 904 -15.13 -26.20 -28.29
N LYS A 905 -15.11 -27.07 -29.30
CA LYS A 905 -14.00 -27.19 -30.28
C LYS A 905 -13.66 -25.89 -31.03
N ASP A 906 -14.60 -24.96 -31.14
CA ASP A 906 -14.45 -23.62 -31.73
C ASP A 906 -13.83 -22.58 -30.78
N LYS A 907 -13.73 -22.86 -29.48
CA LYS A 907 -13.06 -22.03 -28.47
C LYS A 907 -11.80 -22.73 -27.98
N GLN A 908 -10.68 -22.53 -28.68
CA GLN A 908 -9.37 -22.98 -28.20
C GLN A 908 -8.89 -22.09 -27.06
N VAL A 909 -8.70 -22.68 -25.87
CA VAL A 909 -8.08 -22.03 -24.71
C VAL A 909 -6.79 -22.79 -24.42
N PRO A 910 -5.64 -22.11 -24.36
CA PRO A 910 -4.37 -22.80 -24.37
C PRO A 910 -3.96 -23.32 -22.99
N SER A 911 -3.28 -24.48 -22.91
CA SER A 911 -3.03 -25.11 -21.60
C SER A 911 -2.09 -24.33 -20.69
N TRP A 912 -1.25 -23.46 -21.25
CA TRP A 912 -0.39 -22.54 -20.49
C TRP A 912 -1.17 -21.42 -19.77
N SER A 913 -2.41 -21.15 -20.18
CA SER A 913 -3.31 -20.22 -19.50
C SER A 913 -4.07 -20.90 -18.36
N TRP A 914 -4.23 -20.18 -17.25
CA TRP A 914 -5.09 -20.61 -16.15
C TRP A 914 -6.59 -20.67 -16.52
N PHE A 915 -7.02 -20.08 -17.65
CA PHE A 915 -8.37 -20.29 -18.19
C PHE A 915 -8.63 -21.75 -18.60
N TYR A 916 -7.59 -22.56 -18.86
CA TYR A 916 -7.74 -23.96 -19.29
C TYR A 916 -8.21 -24.89 -18.15
N ARG A 917 -7.94 -24.51 -16.90
CA ARG A 917 -8.16 -25.33 -15.70
C ARG A 917 -9.22 -24.70 -14.80
N ASN A 918 -10.01 -25.56 -14.13
CA ASN A 918 -10.96 -25.14 -13.09
C ASN A 918 -10.33 -25.29 -11.70
N GLY A 919 -10.55 -24.31 -10.82
CA GLY A 919 -9.92 -24.21 -9.50
C GLY A 919 -9.25 -22.85 -9.27
N ALA A 920 -8.76 -22.64 -8.05
CA ALA A 920 -8.01 -21.45 -7.63
C ALA A 920 -6.56 -21.51 -8.10
N ILE A 921 -6.00 -20.36 -8.49
CA ILE A 921 -4.55 -20.20 -8.74
C ILE A 921 -3.89 -19.37 -7.64
N GLU A 922 -2.59 -19.55 -7.53
CA GLU A 922 -1.64 -18.66 -6.86
C GLU A 922 -0.48 -18.41 -7.82
N TYR A 923 0.18 -17.26 -7.72
CA TYR A 923 1.46 -17.06 -8.37
C TYR A 923 2.61 -17.55 -7.48
N MET A 924 3.72 -17.95 -8.09
CA MET A 924 4.94 -18.23 -7.34
C MET A 924 5.42 -16.94 -6.63
N ASP A 925 5.78 -17.03 -5.34
CA ASP A 925 6.35 -15.90 -4.58
C ASP A 925 7.78 -15.61 -5.03
N LEU A 926 7.88 -14.91 -6.16
CA LEU A 926 9.13 -14.48 -6.76
C LEU A 926 9.34 -13.01 -6.43
N LYS A 927 10.44 -12.69 -5.74
CA LYS A 927 10.77 -11.29 -5.42
C LYS A 927 11.13 -10.55 -6.72
N TYR A 928 10.50 -9.40 -6.95
CA TYR A 928 10.80 -8.55 -8.11
C TYR A 928 12.28 -8.09 -8.06
N ASP A 929 12.81 -7.68 -9.20
CA ASP A 929 14.23 -7.39 -9.47
C ASP A 929 15.25 -8.51 -9.21
N ARG A 930 14.83 -9.67 -8.69
CA ARG A 930 15.74 -10.79 -8.34
C ARG A 930 15.66 -11.98 -9.26
N VAL A 931 14.86 -11.91 -10.33
CA VAL A 931 14.74 -12.93 -11.37
C VAL A 931 15.15 -12.35 -12.72
N ASP A 932 16.08 -13.01 -13.40
CA ASP A 932 16.37 -12.79 -14.82
C ASP A 932 15.38 -13.59 -15.67
N TRP A 933 14.65 -12.91 -16.55
CA TRP A 933 13.65 -13.53 -17.42
C TRP A 933 14.30 -14.09 -18.68
N MET A 934 14.14 -15.40 -18.88
CA MET A 934 14.84 -16.16 -19.91
C MET A 934 14.11 -16.10 -21.27
N SER A 935 13.93 -14.89 -21.80
CA SER A 935 13.21 -14.64 -23.07
C SER A 935 13.80 -15.37 -24.29
N GLY A 936 15.07 -15.78 -24.24
CA GLY A 936 15.70 -16.63 -25.26
C GLY A 936 15.25 -18.11 -25.24
N ASN A 937 14.39 -18.53 -24.31
CA ASN A 937 13.90 -19.92 -24.18
C ASN A 937 12.44 -20.11 -24.58
N PHE A 938 11.69 -19.05 -24.84
CA PHE A 938 10.30 -19.13 -25.29
C PHE A 938 9.93 -17.91 -26.13
N ASN A 939 9.10 -18.11 -27.16
CA ASN A 939 8.59 -17.03 -27.98
C ASN A 939 7.30 -16.50 -27.35
N ASN A 940 7.28 -15.20 -27.04
CA ASN A 940 6.07 -14.54 -26.58
C ASN A 940 4.96 -14.66 -27.67
N PRO A 941 3.76 -15.20 -27.34
CA PRO A 941 2.70 -15.43 -28.32
C PRO A 941 1.94 -14.16 -28.73
N PHE A 942 2.15 -13.02 -28.05
CA PHE A 942 1.61 -11.72 -28.48
C PHE A 942 2.37 -11.20 -29.71
N THR A 943 1.65 -10.94 -30.81
CA THR A 943 2.28 -10.43 -32.02
C THR A 943 2.55 -8.93 -31.93
N THR A 944 3.81 -8.54 -32.12
CA THR A 944 4.21 -7.13 -32.27
C THR A 944 4.00 -6.71 -33.72
N GLN A 945 3.15 -5.71 -33.97
CA GLN A 945 3.17 -5.03 -35.26
C GLN A 945 4.52 -4.33 -35.42
N GLN A 946 5.30 -4.68 -36.45
CA GLN A 946 6.44 -3.87 -36.86
C GLN A 946 5.91 -2.53 -37.40
N HIS A 947 6.44 -1.42 -36.89
CA HIS A 947 6.02 -0.09 -37.29
C HIS A 947 6.33 0.19 -38.77
N GLY A 948 5.29 0.46 -39.54
CA GLY A 948 5.41 0.83 -40.96
C GLY A 948 4.08 1.34 -41.52
N GLY A 949 3.59 2.49 -41.04
CA GLY A 949 2.36 3.10 -41.55
C GLY A 949 1.56 3.87 -40.50
N SER A 950 0.95 4.96 -40.95
CA SER A 950 0.01 5.88 -40.26
C SER A 950 -0.87 5.29 -39.15
N ARG A 951 -0.95 6.02 -38.02
CA ARG A 951 -1.95 5.81 -36.97
C ARG A 951 -3.35 6.19 -37.48
N GLU A 952 -4.19 5.20 -37.74
CA GLU A 952 -5.64 5.31 -37.56
C GLU A 952 -6.08 4.32 -36.48
N GLN A 953 -6.77 4.79 -35.44
CA GLN A 953 -7.27 3.95 -34.36
C GLN A 953 -8.69 3.46 -34.67
N THR A 954 -8.81 2.27 -35.24
CA THR A 954 -10.10 1.57 -35.35
C THR A 954 -10.35 0.66 -34.15
N THR A 955 -11.45 0.88 -33.44
CA THR A 955 -11.74 0.34 -32.10
C THR A 955 -12.34 -1.08 -32.08
N SER A 956 -11.85 -2.03 -32.89
CA SER A 956 -12.45 -3.38 -32.92
C SER A 956 -11.56 -4.57 -33.33
N GLU A 957 -10.22 -4.47 -33.30
CA GLU A 957 -9.39 -5.67 -33.51
C GLU A 957 -9.15 -6.43 -32.19
N THR A 958 -9.60 -7.68 -32.14
CA THR A 958 -9.25 -8.64 -31.07
C THR A 958 -7.72 -8.85 -31.04
N PRO A 959 -7.08 -8.87 -29.85
CA PRO A 959 -5.63 -9.02 -29.75
C PRO A 959 -5.15 -10.32 -30.39
N LYS A 960 -4.19 -10.20 -31.33
CA LYS A 960 -3.62 -11.32 -32.09
C LYS A 960 -2.55 -12.04 -31.25
N CYS A 961 -3.02 -12.79 -30.25
CA CYS A 961 -2.22 -13.72 -29.46
C CYS A 961 -2.35 -15.15 -30.03
N SER A 962 -1.22 -15.81 -30.26
CA SER A 962 -1.18 -17.22 -30.68
C SER A 962 -1.70 -18.13 -29.57
N HIS A 963 -2.50 -19.16 -29.92
CA HIS A 963 -2.81 -20.26 -28.99
C HIS A 963 -1.56 -21.11 -28.66
N VAL A 964 -0.59 -21.17 -29.58
CA VAL A 964 0.63 -21.97 -29.43
C VAL A 964 1.76 -21.14 -28.83
N LEU A 965 2.30 -21.59 -27.71
CA LEU A 965 3.53 -21.09 -27.10
C LEU A 965 4.71 -21.95 -27.56
N LYS A 966 5.63 -21.38 -28.34
CA LYS A 966 6.87 -22.08 -28.75
C LYS A 966 7.93 -21.94 -27.67
N ALA A 967 8.53 -23.03 -27.21
CA ALA A 967 9.52 -23.00 -26.13
C ALA A 967 10.56 -24.12 -26.20
N LYS A 968 11.72 -23.92 -25.54
CA LYS A 968 12.78 -24.93 -25.41
C LYS A 968 12.48 -25.89 -24.26
N ALA A 969 12.03 -27.09 -24.60
CA ALA A 969 11.83 -28.19 -23.65
C ALA A 969 13.17 -28.84 -23.27
N LYS A 970 13.36 -29.03 -21.96
CA LYS A 970 14.55 -29.61 -21.32
C LYS A 970 14.17 -30.77 -20.41
N PHE A 971 15.03 -31.76 -20.26
CA PHE A 971 14.82 -32.83 -19.29
C PHE A 971 15.16 -32.37 -17.86
N ILE A 972 14.61 -33.09 -16.89
CA ILE A 972 14.91 -32.95 -15.46
C ILE A 972 15.87 -34.09 -15.10
N LYS A 973 17.05 -33.76 -14.58
CA LYS A 973 18.17 -34.70 -14.33
C LYS A 973 18.03 -35.57 -13.08
N THR A 974 16.90 -35.50 -12.41
CA THR A 974 16.68 -36.06 -11.08
C THR A 974 15.25 -36.56 -11.00
N ASP A 975 15.04 -37.68 -10.32
CA ASP A 975 13.70 -38.28 -10.16
C ASP A 975 12.72 -37.25 -9.61
N VAL A 976 11.61 -37.08 -10.32
CA VAL A 976 10.51 -36.16 -9.99
C VAL A 976 9.95 -36.46 -8.59
N ILE A 977 9.94 -37.72 -8.16
CA ILE A 977 9.50 -38.16 -6.83
C ILE A 977 10.36 -37.50 -5.73
N SER A 978 11.67 -37.38 -5.97
CA SER A 978 12.63 -36.78 -5.03
C SER A 978 12.63 -35.24 -5.02
N LEU A 979 11.88 -34.61 -5.93
CA LEU A 979 11.73 -33.16 -6.06
C LEU A 979 10.29 -32.69 -5.71
N SER A 980 9.49 -33.55 -5.09
CA SER A 980 8.06 -33.35 -4.86
C SER A 980 7.69 -32.11 -4.04
N GLU A 981 8.54 -31.65 -3.12
CA GLU A 981 8.33 -30.40 -2.36
C GLU A 981 8.58 -29.13 -3.19
N ASP A 982 9.39 -29.22 -4.24
CA ASP A 982 9.80 -28.09 -5.10
C ASP A 982 8.96 -27.96 -6.38
N ILE A 983 8.07 -28.92 -6.62
CA ILE A 983 7.24 -29.07 -7.82
C ILE A 983 5.75 -28.94 -7.46
N VAL A 984 5.03 -28.06 -8.16
CA VAL A 984 3.58 -27.95 -8.05
C VAL A 984 2.94 -28.30 -9.39
N PHE A 985 2.37 -29.51 -9.44
CA PHE A 985 1.58 -29.97 -10.57
C PHE A 985 0.14 -29.45 -10.54
N ASP A 986 -0.45 -29.21 -11.71
CA ASP A 986 -1.84 -28.77 -11.89
C ASP A 986 -2.85 -29.94 -11.73
N ASP A 987 -2.38 -31.19 -11.83
CA ASP A 987 -3.17 -32.43 -11.87
C ASP A 987 -2.30 -33.59 -11.32
N GLU A 988 -2.86 -34.80 -11.22
CA GLU A 988 -2.16 -36.02 -10.78
C GLU A 988 -2.06 -37.08 -11.89
N ASN A 989 -2.83 -36.93 -12.97
CA ASN A 989 -2.97 -37.94 -14.02
C ASN A 989 -2.04 -37.70 -15.23
N PHE A 990 -0.74 -37.92 -15.06
CA PHE A 990 0.22 -37.99 -16.18
C PHE A 990 1.44 -38.83 -15.84
N ASP A 991 2.11 -39.29 -16.90
CA ASP A 991 3.36 -40.03 -16.83
C ASP A 991 4.52 -39.10 -16.44
N LEU A 992 5.11 -39.33 -15.27
CA LEU A 992 6.21 -38.53 -14.72
C LEU A 992 7.48 -38.61 -15.59
N ASP A 993 7.75 -39.77 -16.20
CA ASP A 993 8.92 -39.98 -17.06
C ASP A 993 8.84 -39.17 -18.37
N LYS A 994 7.63 -38.73 -18.74
CA LYS A 994 7.38 -37.86 -19.90
C LYS A 994 7.40 -36.37 -19.57
N VAL A 995 7.55 -35.99 -18.29
CA VAL A 995 7.59 -34.57 -17.89
C VAL A 995 8.92 -33.92 -18.32
N LYS A 996 8.80 -32.80 -19.02
CA LYS A 996 9.88 -31.89 -19.38
C LYS A 996 9.64 -30.52 -18.75
N CYS A 997 10.66 -29.68 -18.73
CA CYS A 997 10.57 -28.32 -18.22
C CYS A 997 10.99 -27.28 -19.26
N VAL A 998 10.48 -26.05 -19.12
CA VAL A 998 10.91 -24.86 -19.84
C VAL A 998 11.40 -23.85 -18.82
N THR A 999 12.64 -23.39 -18.95
CA THR A 999 13.23 -22.34 -18.11
C THR A 999 12.60 -20.99 -18.44
N ILE A 1000 11.79 -20.44 -17.52
CA ILE A 1000 11.10 -19.15 -17.68
C ILE A 1000 11.91 -18.00 -17.06
N GLY A 1001 12.57 -18.26 -15.92
CA GLY A 1001 13.50 -17.32 -15.30
C GLY A 1001 14.42 -17.99 -14.28
N SER A 1002 15.38 -17.25 -13.76
CA SER A 1002 16.31 -17.71 -12.73
C SER A 1002 16.62 -16.60 -11.73
N ASP A 1003 16.80 -16.94 -10.45
CA ASP A 1003 17.34 -16.02 -9.45
C ASP A 1003 18.67 -15.42 -9.94
N LYS A 1004 18.87 -14.10 -9.75
CA LYS A 1004 20.10 -13.36 -10.13
C LYS A 1004 21.36 -13.72 -9.34
N ILE A 1005 21.24 -14.60 -8.33
CA ILE A 1005 22.28 -14.89 -7.35
C ILE A 1005 23.02 -16.15 -7.78
N SER A 1006 24.34 -16.18 -7.59
CA SER A 1006 25.15 -17.36 -7.86
C SER A 1006 24.64 -18.59 -7.08
N GLY A 1007 24.18 -19.62 -7.81
CA GLY A 1007 23.59 -20.83 -7.24
C GLY A 1007 22.10 -20.74 -6.87
N GLY A 1008 21.43 -19.64 -7.22
CA GLY A 1008 19.99 -19.44 -7.04
C GLY A 1008 19.11 -20.40 -7.87
N ARG A 1009 17.80 -20.36 -7.65
CA ARG A 1009 16.86 -21.33 -8.25
C ARG A 1009 16.53 -20.95 -9.70
N ILE A 1010 16.17 -21.96 -10.49
CA ILE A 1010 15.57 -21.80 -11.82
C ILE A 1010 14.07 -22.04 -11.70
N HIS A 1011 13.26 -21.07 -12.13
CA HIS A 1011 11.81 -21.17 -12.15
C HIS A 1011 11.36 -21.67 -13.53
N VAL A 1012 10.64 -22.79 -13.54
CA VAL A 1012 10.30 -23.54 -14.75
C VAL A 1012 8.80 -23.76 -14.90
N LEU A 1013 8.35 -23.76 -16.15
CA LEU A 1013 7.05 -24.29 -16.56
C LEU A 1013 7.21 -25.78 -16.86
N LEU A 1014 6.37 -26.63 -16.27
CA LEU A 1014 6.37 -28.08 -16.50
C LEU A 1014 5.39 -28.44 -17.61
N ILE A 1015 5.82 -29.33 -18.51
CA ILE A 1015 5.07 -29.74 -19.70
C ILE A 1015 5.15 -31.26 -19.90
N THR A 1016 4.13 -31.85 -20.52
CA THR A 1016 4.13 -33.27 -20.95
C THR A 1016 3.58 -33.41 -22.37
N VAL A 1017 3.86 -34.54 -23.01
CA VAL A 1017 3.44 -34.85 -24.39
C VAL A 1017 1.91 -35.05 -24.44
N VAL A 1018 1.25 -34.54 -25.48
CA VAL A 1018 -0.21 -34.68 -25.64
C VAL A 1018 -0.58 -36.07 -26.21
N SER A 1019 0.13 -36.50 -27.25
CA SER A 1019 0.06 -37.83 -27.88
C SER A 1019 1.24 -37.99 -28.85
N ALA A 1020 1.77 -39.21 -29.01
CA ALA A 1020 2.86 -39.62 -29.91
C ALA A 1020 4.15 -38.74 -29.90
N PRO A 1021 5.34 -39.27 -29.56
CA PRO A 1021 6.58 -38.48 -29.46
C PRO A 1021 6.96 -37.68 -30.73
N GLU A 1022 6.48 -38.12 -31.90
CA GLU A 1022 6.85 -37.60 -33.21
C GLU A 1022 6.23 -36.23 -33.55
N GLU A 1023 5.14 -35.80 -32.89
CA GLU A 1023 4.45 -34.56 -33.25
C GLU A 1023 5.01 -33.28 -32.57
N ASN A 1024 5.93 -33.40 -31.60
CA ASN A 1024 6.45 -32.29 -30.78
C ASN A 1024 5.36 -31.41 -30.11
N LYS A 1025 4.17 -31.96 -29.86
CA LYS A 1025 3.04 -31.25 -29.20
C LYS A 1025 3.02 -31.52 -27.70
N TYR A 1026 3.06 -30.44 -26.94
CA TYR A 1026 3.09 -30.45 -25.48
C TYR A 1026 1.90 -29.71 -24.88
N LYS A 1027 1.58 -30.04 -23.63
CA LYS A 1027 0.65 -29.29 -22.76
C LYS A 1027 1.33 -28.98 -21.43
N ARG A 1028 0.94 -27.89 -20.79
CA ARG A 1028 1.31 -27.57 -19.40
C ARG A 1028 0.77 -28.64 -18.43
N VAL A 1029 1.58 -28.96 -17.42
CA VAL A 1029 1.18 -29.79 -16.27
C VAL A 1029 1.55 -29.20 -14.90
N GLY A 1030 2.27 -28.08 -14.82
CA GLY A 1030 2.61 -27.45 -13.54
C GLY A 1030 3.73 -26.41 -13.64
N VAL A 1031 4.31 -26.07 -12.48
CA VAL A 1031 5.51 -25.22 -12.35
C VAL A 1031 6.43 -25.76 -11.25
N ALA A 1032 7.70 -25.34 -11.26
CA ALA A 1032 8.65 -25.69 -10.20
C ALA A 1032 9.74 -24.63 -10.00
N SER A 1033 10.34 -24.62 -8.82
CA SER A 1033 11.61 -23.93 -8.55
C SER A 1033 12.71 -24.98 -8.37
N LEU A 1034 13.55 -25.19 -9.36
CA LEU A 1034 14.58 -26.24 -9.35
C LEU A 1034 15.98 -25.67 -9.08
N ARG A 1035 16.96 -26.50 -8.70
CA ARG A 1035 18.37 -26.06 -8.70
C ARG A 1035 18.91 -26.11 -10.14
N PRO A 1036 19.88 -25.28 -10.53
CA PRO A 1036 20.47 -25.32 -11.86
C PRO A 1036 21.01 -26.70 -12.26
N THR A 1037 21.49 -27.48 -11.29
CA THR A 1037 21.98 -28.86 -11.47
C THR A 1037 20.89 -29.87 -11.83
N ASN A 1038 19.61 -29.59 -11.57
CA ASN A 1038 18.50 -30.49 -11.89
C ASN A 1038 17.99 -30.31 -13.34
N VAL A 1039 18.47 -29.31 -14.07
CA VAL A 1039 17.96 -28.95 -15.41
C VAL A 1039 19.03 -29.18 -16.47
N ASP A 1040 18.62 -29.63 -17.66
CA ASP A 1040 19.54 -29.81 -18.79
C ASP A 1040 20.00 -28.50 -19.45
N GLY A 1041 21.21 -28.55 -20.03
CA GLY A 1041 21.83 -27.40 -20.68
C GLY A 1041 21.14 -27.04 -21.99
N GLU A 1042 21.13 -28.00 -22.91
CA GLU A 1042 20.47 -27.90 -24.22
C GLU A 1042 18.98 -28.30 -24.13
N GLY A 1043 18.17 -27.76 -25.04
CA GLY A 1043 16.73 -28.03 -25.08
C GLY A 1043 16.17 -27.86 -26.48
N LEU A 1044 15.18 -28.69 -26.83
CA LEU A 1044 14.56 -28.73 -28.15
C LEU A 1044 13.36 -27.79 -28.20
N TRP A 1045 13.19 -27.07 -29.32
CA TRP A 1045 12.00 -26.26 -29.54
C TRP A 1045 10.77 -27.15 -29.75
N VAL A 1046 9.72 -26.88 -28.98
CA VAL A 1046 8.44 -27.59 -29.02
C VAL A 1046 7.27 -26.60 -29.03
N ASP A 1047 6.11 -27.07 -29.47
CA ASP A 1047 4.87 -26.30 -29.51
C ASP A 1047 3.98 -26.71 -28.32
N ILE A 1048 3.72 -25.77 -27.40
CA ILE A 1048 2.85 -25.96 -26.24
C ILE A 1048 1.47 -25.37 -26.58
N TYR A 1049 0.46 -26.24 -26.60
CA TYR A 1049 -0.94 -25.93 -26.95
C TYR A 1049 -1.78 -25.62 -25.74
#